data_AF-A0A7W5BFD3-F1
#
_entry.id   AF-A0A7W5BFD3-F1
#
_cell.length_a   1.000
_cell.length_b   1.000
_cell.length_c   1.000
_cell.angle_alpha   90.00
_cell.angle_beta   90.00
_cell.angle_gamma   90.00
#
_symmetry.space_group_name_H-M   'P 1'
#
loop_
_entity.id
_entity.type
_entity.pdbx_description
1 polymer ?
#
loop_
_entity_poly.entity_id
_entity_poly.type
_entity_poly.pdbx_seq_one_letter_code
_entity_poly.pdbx_strand_id
1 'polypeptide(L)'
;MISPAAASTTPVLPYGGSSTQTSATQVNPQPAAAQQQPLPPTLARGPSQPILMHMRAATTAVPKPTTQIVDDKTTILDMVKWNSKLLNSSPAAQNFTVLGEVINLDDVRLGICCVPSGPKTKLSAGNAASDPANQQDPGAIKLGKEAVLNVLTNTAAKYSLGGTPAGQTITDAYAWVSAPGNRLTTAELGTLMERVNDAVIAQQPATKPDFCAPRLAKRMPMECMAHLGREIQRATTANAQGPHAAFLQNLGEETQLRVMQHNLKFDDTKAWLNGVETRCKNEGLPELEKLAKELSASIPEQANAANYHTRLHDNIYGRALESAIVDQLVRNPPAAVKTAMGNMAAHLDTQLTSLTPQARQFAAWKVQDMMRHERRGWQTESPALEQFFNAPPGEVVNALERLLRAPVENGFDSIAIPYLTVKLSLSMQAEQPVQCPDAAWWNQTRSAITADGTQKGLNAPGSSIALSQTAMDAANNMAGFIHSSLNGLPHDRQKYTAWDMQRTMLLDRAHLEAQSSKLTAFLDASPEQVLPELYKQMNAASSSGDDSAAIYHLALKMTESLGEQASHRQNPENGAPWMRAANENYGSVIDAAAARHIGTTNLNRMAPTSGITTHHQPYIADGTEPAMHPSDRNRPKLESPSNALKTALENGLPYVSGVSGSTNIGMHMVHQMQNINAQEALLGIMMFLTYDGGHSMHEALWVAHQLSREPGGLPVAVSAPRDPAAFEAKRLEFLGKLQSPAGADVSADISEQKKKSAKEWAGWLAIDQGTNPAWPTAALAGRLAKELAENNFVADRAGFTKLLQDNIDPAHGMPAHDIAQKVDMLIEHVAIELTKKKERDDFIGDYQSFLGSFTPTGNEPALTEVAKNAWNDTLSHFAQHSYFSSENPARNQP
;
A
#
# COMPACT_ATOMS: atom_id res chain seq x y z
N MET A 1 -5.17 -59.58 33.47
CA MET A 1 -5.69 -60.81 32.83
C MET A 1 -6.94 -60.44 32.06
N ILE A 2 -7.13 -61.07 30.89
CA ILE A 2 -8.22 -60.96 29.91
C ILE A 2 -7.98 -59.93 28.78
N SER A 3 -7.86 -60.50 27.57
CA SER A 3 -7.59 -59.92 26.24
C SER A 3 -8.75 -59.10 25.64
N PRO A 4 -8.50 -58.26 24.62
CA PRO A 4 -9.54 -57.71 23.75
C PRO A 4 -9.75 -58.57 22.49
N ALA A 5 -11.02 -58.71 22.10
CA ALA A 5 -11.48 -59.40 20.90
C ALA A 5 -11.66 -58.43 19.71
N ALA A 6 -11.57 -59.01 18.52
CA ALA A 6 -11.54 -58.38 17.21
C ALA A 6 -12.86 -57.71 16.78
N ALA A 7 -12.75 -56.63 16.00
CA ALA A 7 -13.85 -55.99 15.29
C ALA A 7 -13.84 -56.35 13.80
N SER A 8 -15.03 -56.67 13.30
CA SER A 8 -15.38 -57.08 11.95
C SER A 8 -15.53 -55.89 11.00
N THR A 9 -14.95 -56.01 9.80
CA THR A 9 -15.12 -55.08 8.67
C THR A 9 -16.16 -55.62 7.70
N THR A 10 -17.23 -54.85 7.46
CA THR A 10 -18.18 -55.05 6.33
C THR A 10 -17.85 -54.09 5.18
N PRO A 11 -17.90 -54.54 3.91
CA PRO A 11 -17.53 -53.71 2.77
C PRO A 11 -18.73 -52.92 2.19
N VAL A 12 -18.44 -51.70 1.77
CA VAL A 12 -19.34 -50.78 1.05
C VAL A 12 -19.29 -51.08 -0.46
N LEU A 13 -20.46 -51.23 -1.07
CA LEU A 13 -20.67 -51.38 -2.52
C LEU A 13 -20.59 -50.01 -3.23
N PRO A 14 -19.98 -49.90 -4.42
CA PRO A 14 -20.08 -48.70 -5.24
C PRO A 14 -21.22 -48.78 -6.27
N TYR A 15 -21.92 -47.65 -6.41
CA TYR A 15 -22.93 -47.36 -7.41
C TYR A 15 -22.32 -47.25 -8.82
N GLY A 16 -22.97 -47.88 -9.80
CA GLY A 16 -22.58 -47.87 -11.21
C GLY A 16 -23.04 -46.61 -11.95
N GLY A 17 -22.14 -46.05 -12.74
CA GLY A 17 -22.42 -45.05 -13.78
C GLY A 17 -21.72 -45.47 -15.06
N SER A 18 -22.51 -45.88 -16.05
CA SER A 18 -22.09 -46.34 -17.36
C SER A 18 -21.84 -45.14 -18.29
N SER A 19 -20.61 -45.01 -18.80
CA SER A 19 -20.35 -44.29 -20.06
C SER A 19 -19.31 -45.03 -20.88
N THR A 20 -19.76 -45.50 -22.04
CA THR A 20 -19.01 -46.21 -23.09
C THR A 20 -17.84 -45.38 -23.62
N GLN A 21 -16.62 -45.91 -23.47
CA GLN A 21 -15.42 -45.46 -24.18
C GLN A 21 -15.17 -46.35 -25.40
N THR A 22 -15.01 -45.71 -26.56
CA THR A 22 -14.49 -46.26 -27.80
C THR A 22 -12.98 -46.46 -27.72
N SER A 23 -12.54 -47.58 -28.28
CA SER A 23 -11.18 -48.12 -28.29
C SER A 23 -10.14 -47.21 -28.94
N ALA A 24 -8.97 -47.08 -28.31
CA ALA A 24 -7.74 -46.70 -28.98
C ALA A 24 -6.52 -47.45 -28.39
N THR A 25 -5.85 -48.12 -29.32
CA THR A 25 -4.64 -48.94 -29.34
C THR A 25 -3.53 -48.60 -28.33
N GLN A 26 -3.11 -49.62 -27.58
CA GLN A 26 -1.86 -49.68 -26.80
C GLN A 26 -0.63 -49.75 -27.72
N VAL A 27 0.38 -48.91 -27.44
CA VAL A 27 1.79 -49.20 -27.74
C VAL A 27 2.59 -48.92 -26.48
N ASN A 28 3.31 -49.96 -26.05
CA ASN A 28 4.20 -50.01 -24.89
C ASN A 28 5.61 -49.55 -25.31
N PRO A 29 6.39 -48.88 -24.44
CA PRO A 29 7.72 -49.44 -24.20
C PRO A 29 8.15 -49.43 -22.72
N GLN A 30 8.90 -50.48 -22.38
CA GLN A 30 9.61 -50.71 -21.12
C GLN A 30 10.58 -49.57 -20.74
N PRO A 31 10.84 -49.33 -19.45
CA PRO A 31 12.05 -48.66 -18.98
C PRO A 31 13.15 -49.66 -18.61
N ALA A 32 14.36 -49.37 -19.07
CA ALA A 32 15.59 -50.08 -18.73
C ALA A 32 16.15 -49.60 -17.37
N ALA A 33 16.75 -50.54 -16.64
CA ALA A 33 17.37 -50.38 -15.34
C ALA A 33 18.65 -49.52 -15.38
N ALA A 34 18.81 -48.63 -14.40
CA ALA A 34 20.07 -47.92 -14.14
C ALA A 34 20.78 -48.53 -12.92
N GLN A 35 22.01 -48.96 -13.16
CA GLN A 35 22.94 -49.59 -12.22
C GLN A 35 23.55 -48.55 -11.26
N GLN A 36 23.68 -48.95 -10.00
CA GLN A 36 24.44 -48.25 -8.96
C GLN A 36 25.95 -48.35 -9.25
N GLN A 37 26.68 -47.25 -9.04
CA GLN A 37 28.14 -47.23 -8.98
C GLN A 37 28.65 -46.54 -7.70
N PRO A 38 29.90 -46.85 -7.28
CA PRO A 38 30.27 -46.91 -5.86
C PRO A 38 31.03 -45.68 -5.35
N LEU A 39 31.06 -45.58 -4.01
CA LEU A 39 31.83 -44.63 -3.19
C LEU A 39 33.34 -44.62 -3.49
N PRO A 40 34.02 -43.47 -3.40
CA PRO A 40 35.48 -43.40 -3.42
C PRO A 40 36.11 -43.42 -2.01
N PRO A 41 37.42 -43.74 -1.91
CA PRO A 41 38.07 -44.14 -0.67
C PRO A 41 38.71 -42.98 0.11
N THR A 42 38.87 -43.27 1.40
CA THR A 42 39.69 -42.62 2.43
C THR A 42 41.18 -42.53 2.06
N LEU A 43 41.83 -41.43 2.48
CA LEU A 43 43.27 -41.23 2.86
C LEU A 43 43.51 -39.69 2.89
N ALA A 44 44.31 -39.03 3.73
CA ALA A 44 45.28 -39.39 4.78
C ALA A 44 45.52 -38.15 5.68
N ARG A 45 46.08 -38.38 6.87
CA ARG A 45 46.48 -37.37 7.87
C ARG A 45 47.85 -36.74 7.58
N GLY A 46 47.98 -35.45 7.92
CA GLY A 46 49.18 -34.79 8.47
C GLY A 46 49.60 -33.47 7.78
N PRO A 47 50.39 -32.58 8.41
CA PRO A 47 50.47 -32.20 9.82
C PRO A 47 50.10 -30.72 10.08
N SER A 48 49.81 -30.43 11.33
CA SER A 48 49.44 -29.12 11.90
C SER A 48 50.58 -28.10 11.90
N GLN A 49 50.28 -26.88 11.45
CA GLN A 49 51.03 -25.64 11.70
C GLN A 49 50.03 -24.58 12.21
N PRO A 50 50.35 -23.80 13.26
CA PRO A 50 49.41 -22.85 13.85
C PRO A 50 49.50 -21.51 13.12
N ILE A 51 48.47 -21.15 12.36
CA ILE A 51 48.29 -19.76 11.92
C ILE A 51 47.43 -19.07 12.97
N LEU A 52 48.08 -18.23 13.79
CA LEU A 52 47.44 -17.19 14.58
C LEU A 52 46.73 -16.22 13.60
N MET A 53 45.42 -16.34 13.45
CA MET A 53 44.57 -15.30 12.87
C MET A 53 43.90 -14.52 14.00
N HIS A 54 44.22 -13.23 14.07
CA HIS A 54 43.54 -12.25 14.91
C HIS A 54 42.05 -12.19 14.55
N MET A 55 41.18 -12.76 15.38
CA MET A 55 39.76 -12.39 15.40
C MET A 55 39.65 -10.96 15.93
N ARG A 56 39.52 -9.98 15.04
CA ARG A 56 38.86 -8.72 15.41
C ARG A 56 37.38 -9.04 15.59
N ALA A 57 36.90 -9.00 16.83
CA ALA A 57 35.47 -9.01 17.12
C ALA A 57 34.81 -7.89 16.30
N ALA A 58 33.89 -8.26 15.41
CA ALA A 58 33.03 -7.32 14.73
C ALA A 58 32.16 -6.64 15.80
N THR A 59 32.39 -5.36 16.06
CA THR A 59 31.51 -4.54 16.88
C THR A 59 30.18 -4.39 16.14
N THR A 60 29.15 -5.13 16.57
CA THR A 60 27.78 -4.92 16.11
C THR A 60 27.38 -3.47 16.41
N ALA A 61 27.07 -2.70 15.36
CA ALA A 61 26.63 -1.32 15.52
C ALA A 61 25.37 -1.27 16.38
N VAL A 62 25.42 -0.49 17.46
CA VAL A 62 24.27 -0.30 18.36
C VAL A 62 23.16 0.38 17.55
N PRO A 63 21.95 -0.19 17.45
CA PRO A 63 20.86 0.43 16.71
C PRO A 63 20.56 1.81 17.29
N LYS A 64 20.58 2.84 16.44
CA LYS A 64 20.21 4.21 16.84
C LYS A 64 18.70 4.27 17.06
N PRO A 65 18.22 4.88 18.17
CA PRO A 65 16.81 5.10 18.41
C PRO A 65 16.13 5.90 17.29
N THR A 66 14.86 5.60 17.04
CA THR A 66 14.03 6.30 16.06
C THR A 66 13.68 7.72 16.54
N THR A 67 13.66 8.68 15.61
CA THR A 67 13.29 10.07 15.92
C THR A 67 11.78 10.21 16.12
N GLN A 68 11.36 11.07 17.05
CA GLN A 68 9.94 11.35 17.34
C GLN A 68 9.68 12.86 17.28
N ILE A 69 8.56 13.27 16.70
CA ILE A 69 8.16 14.68 16.65
C ILE A 69 7.17 14.94 17.78
N VAL A 70 7.39 16.01 18.53
CA VAL A 70 6.57 16.47 19.63
C VAL A 70 6.05 17.87 19.33
N ASP A 71 4.75 18.05 19.46
CA ASP A 71 4.04 19.34 19.36
C ASP A 71 3.15 19.59 20.58
N ASP A 72 2.34 20.65 20.53
CA ASP A 72 1.41 21.08 21.58
C ASP A 72 0.21 20.14 21.79
N LYS A 73 0.08 19.08 20.97
CA LYS A 73 -0.99 18.07 21.07
C LYS A 73 -0.47 16.67 21.34
N THR A 74 0.83 16.46 21.23
CA THR A 74 1.48 15.17 21.43
C THR A 74 1.36 14.74 22.89
N THR A 75 0.87 13.52 23.12
CA THR A 75 0.65 12.92 24.45
C THR A 75 1.48 11.65 24.64
N ILE A 76 1.45 11.08 25.84
CA ILE A 76 2.22 9.88 26.18
C ILE A 76 1.87 8.69 25.28
N LEU A 77 0.61 8.60 24.84
CA LEU A 77 0.13 7.55 23.94
C LEU A 77 0.65 7.72 22.51
N ASP A 78 1.16 8.90 22.15
CA ASP A 78 1.79 9.17 20.85
C ASP A 78 3.28 8.76 20.82
N MET A 79 3.87 8.54 22.00
CA MET A 79 5.29 8.28 22.21
C MET A 79 5.67 6.79 22.15
N VAL A 80 4.86 5.96 21.47
CA VAL A 80 4.96 4.49 21.45
C VAL A 80 6.38 3.99 21.13
N LYS A 81 7.06 4.62 20.16
CA LYS A 81 8.44 4.27 19.76
C LYS A 81 9.45 4.35 20.89
N TRP A 82 9.25 5.30 21.80
CA TRP A 82 10.09 5.53 22.97
C TRP A 82 9.64 4.72 24.19
N ASN A 83 8.43 4.16 24.15
CA ASN A 83 7.89 3.20 25.11
C ASN A 83 8.22 1.74 24.74
N SER A 84 9.05 1.51 23.71
CA SER A 84 9.31 0.16 23.23
C SER A 84 10.32 -0.60 24.11
N LYS A 85 10.02 -1.86 24.43
CA LYS A 85 10.95 -2.79 25.11
C LYS A 85 12.30 -2.89 24.42
N LEU A 86 12.37 -2.60 23.12
CA LEU A 86 13.59 -2.56 22.30
C LEU A 86 14.62 -1.54 22.79
N LEU A 87 14.19 -0.36 23.27
CA LEU A 87 15.11 0.63 23.85
C LEU A 87 15.59 0.21 25.23
N ASN A 88 14.70 -0.45 25.98
CA ASN A 88 15.01 -0.96 27.32
C ASN A 88 15.87 -2.24 27.28
N SER A 89 15.90 -2.99 26.18
CA SER A 89 16.61 -4.27 26.10
C SER A 89 18.07 -4.17 25.62
N SER A 90 18.50 -3.03 25.09
CA SER A 90 19.89 -2.81 24.63
C SER A 90 20.70 -1.99 25.65
N PRO A 91 21.63 -2.59 26.41
CA PRO A 91 22.42 -1.88 27.43
C PRO A 91 23.21 -0.69 26.89
N ALA A 92 23.60 -0.75 25.61
CA ALA A 92 24.33 0.32 24.96
C ALA A 92 23.44 1.50 24.58
N ALA A 93 22.18 1.25 24.20
CA ALA A 93 21.24 2.31 23.86
C ALA A 93 20.69 3.02 25.10
N GLN A 94 20.62 2.34 26.25
CA GLN A 94 20.06 2.85 27.51
C GLN A 94 20.71 4.15 28.02
N ASN A 95 21.99 4.37 27.72
CA ASN A 95 22.75 5.52 28.21
C ASN A 95 22.77 6.72 27.25
N PHE A 96 22.06 6.64 26.12
CA PHE A 96 21.98 7.76 25.19
C PHE A 96 21.14 8.88 25.77
N THR A 97 21.59 10.12 25.60
CA THR A 97 20.87 11.31 26.08
C THR A 97 19.79 11.69 25.10
N VAL A 98 18.62 12.05 25.62
CA VAL A 98 17.51 12.56 24.82
C VAL A 98 17.83 14.00 24.41
N LEU A 99 17.88 14.24 23.11
CA LEU A 99 18.16 15.54 22.50
C LEU A 99 16.93 16.01 21.73
N GLY A 100 16.63 17.31 21.83
CA GLY A 100 15.60 18.00 21.06
C GLY A 100 16.21 18.90 20.00
N GLU A 101 15.61 18.88 18.81
CA GLU A 101 15.90 19.78 17.70
C GLU A 101 14.61 20.49 17.30
N VAL A 102 14.58 21.83 17.33
CA VAL A 102 13.40 22.58 16.86
C VAL A 102 13.28 22.37 15.36
N ILE A 103 12.13 21.84 14.94
CA ILE A 103 11.78 21.70 13.53
C ILE A 103 10.58 22.59 13.22
N ASN A 104 10.76 23.45 12.23
CA ASN A 104 9.65 24.19 11.65
C ASN A 104 9.08 23.32 10.53
N LEU A 105 8.06 22.52 10.86
CA LEU A 105 7.31 21.70 9.91
C LEU A 105 6.21 22.52 9.23
N ASP A 106 6.54 23.72 8.77
CA ASP A 106 5.76 24.40 7.75
C ASP A 106 5.98 23.62 6.45
N ASP A 107 5.33 22.46 6.34
CA ASP A 107 5.36 21.64 5.14
C ASP A 107 4.43 22.27 4.11
N VAL A 108 4.95 23.28 3.43
CA VAL A 108 4.26 24.07 2.42
C VAL A 108 3.76 23.20 1.24
N ARG A 109 4.17 21.92 1.14
CA ARG A 109 3.61 20.94 0.19
C ARG A 109 2.11 20.66 0.40
N LEU A 110 1.55 21.02 1.55
CA LEU A 110 0.12 20.87 1.87
C LEU A 110 -0.74 22.11 1.51
N GLY A 111 -0.14 23.15 0.89
CA GLY A 111 -0.85 24.34 0.43
C GLY A 111 -1.51 25.19 1.53
N ILE A 112 -2.45 26.07 1.13
CA ILE A 112 -3.12 27.11 1.94
C ILE A 112 -3.93 26.54 3.14
N CYS A 113 -4.00 25.21 3.30
CA CYS A 113 -4.72 24.57 4.39
C CYS A 113 -3.91 24.37 5.68
N CYS A 114 -2.66 24.86 5.75
CA CYS A 114 -1.88 24.80 6.98
C CYS A 114 -2.38 25.83 8.00
N VAL A 115 -3.13 25.36 9.00
CA VAL A 115 -3.27 26.10 10.26
C VAL A 115 -1.86 26.24 10.85
N PRO A 116 -1.39 27.44 11.24
CA PRO A 116 -0.08 27.60 11.85
C PRO A 116 0.03 26.68 13.06
N SER A 117 0.74 25.57 12.93
CA SER A 117 1.07 24.71 14.06
C SER A 117 2.32 25.32 14.68
N GLY A 118 2.30 25.57 15.99
CA GLY A 118 3.47 26.11 16.69
C GLY A 118 4.76 25.30 16.46
N PRO A 119 5.92 25.84 16.88
CA PRO A 119 7.21 25.17 16.71
C PRO A 119 7.16 23.75 17.28
N LYS A 120 7.64 22.77 16.50
CA LYS A 120 7.67 21.36 16.88
C LYS A 120 9.09 20.98 17.30
N THR A 121 9.23 20.01 18.18
CA THR A 121 10.55 19.52 18.63
C THR A 121 10.73 18.06 18.21
N LYS A 122 11.82 17.79 17.49
CA LYS A 122 12.25 16.45 17.14
C LYS A 122 13.13 15.87 18.24
N LEU A 123 12.65 14.83 18.89
CA LEU A 123 13.40 14.02 19.83
C LEU A 123 14.30 13.02 19.09
N SER A 124 15.54 12.95 19.52
CA SER A 124 16.56 12.00 19.03
C SER A 124 17.41 11.51 20.20
N ALA A 125 18.18 10.44 19.99
CA ALA A 125 19.10 9.91 21.00
C ALA A 125 20.55 10.18 20.61
N GLY A 126 21.26 10.93 21.44
CA GLY A 126 22.68 11.24 21.28
C GLY A 126 23.57 10.32 22.11
N ASN A 127 24.59 9.73 21.48
CA ASN A 127 25.61 8.96 22.18
C ASN A 127 26.71 9.89 22.70
N ALA A 128 26.73 10.12 24.03
CA ALA A 128 27.72 10.97 24.68
C ALA A 128 29.15 10.41 24.62
N ALA A 129 29.32 9.09 24.40
CA ALA A 129 30.62 8.45 24.40
C ALA A 129 31.32 8.48 23.04
N SER A 130 30.58 8.61 21.93
CA SER A 130 31.15 8.51 20.58
C SER A 130 31.58 9.84 19.97
N ASP A 131 31.20 10.97 20.56
CA ASP A 131 31.53 12.29 20.02
C ASP A 131 31.84 13.30 21.14
N PRO A 132 33.11 13.38 21.59
CA PRO A 132 33.54 14.33 22.62
C PRO A 132 33.50 15.79 22.17
N ALA A 133 33.54 16.05 20.85
CA ALA A 133 33.40 17.40 20.31
C ALA A 133 31.94 17.86 20.32
N ASN A 134 31.02 16.90 20.24
CA ASN A 134 29.60 17.05 20.48
C ASN A 134 29.26 16.76 21.95
N GLN A 135 30.11 17.24 22.87
CA GLN A 135 29.83 17.39 24.30
C GLN A 135 28.56 18.25 24.45
N GLN A 136 27.47 17.51 24.30
CA GLN A 136 26.05 17.76 24.41
C GLN A 136 25.71 19.25 24.42
N ASP A 137 25.37 19.78 23.24
CA ASP A 137 24.73 21.10 23.12
C ASP A 137 23.69 21.24 24.26
N PRO A 138 23.97 22.08 25.27
CA PRO A 138 23.07 22.23 26.41
C PRO A 138 21.70 22.71 25.95
N GLY A 139 21.63 23.40 24.80
CA GLY A 139 20.40 23.77 24.12
C GLY A 139 19.61 22.54 23.67
N ALA A 140 20.22 21.62 22.94
CA ALA A 140 19.55 20.38 22.50
C ALA A 140 19.08 19.50 23.68
N ILE A 141 19.86 19.37 24.76
CA ILE A 141 19.39 18.63 25.96
C ILE A 141 18.18 19.33 26.57
N LYS A 142 18.27 20.65 26.72
CA LYS A 142 17.18 21.47 27.28
C LYS A 142 15.92 21.33 26.45
N LEU A 143 16.01 21.42 25.12
CA LEU A 143 14.90 21.22 24.20
C LEU A 143 14.32 19.81 24.29
N GLY A 144 15.17 18.78 24.44
CA GLY A 144 14.72 17.40 24.63
C GLY A 144 13.88 17.22 25.89
N LYS A 145 14.32 17.82 27.00
CA LYS A 145 13.56 17.86 28.26
C LYS A 145 12.26 18.65 28.11
N GLU A 146 12.31 19.85 27.52
CA GLU A 146 11.13 20.71 27.31
C GLU A 146 10.06 19.99 26.48
N ALA A 147 10.44 19.29 25.42
CA ALA A 147 9.52 18.47 24.64
C ALA A 147 8.86 17.37 25.48
N VAL A 148 9.62 16.65 26.32
CA VAL A 148 9.05 15.62 27.20
C VAL A 148 8.12 16.23 28.27
N LEU A 149 8.45 17.40 28.82
CA LEU A 149 7.56 18.14 29.72
C LEU A 149 6.27 18.57 29.02
N ASN A 150 6.32 18.96 27.75
CA ASN A 150 5.14 19.25 26.94
C ASN A 150 4.27 18.00 26.77
N VAL A 151 4.86 16.84 26.44
CA VAL A 151 4.13 15.56 26.36
C VAL A 151 3.38 15.26 27.65
N LEU A 152 4.03 15.40 28.80
CA LEU A 152 3.43 15.17 30.11
C LEU A 152 2.28 16.14 30.39
N THR A 153 2.48 17.43 30.11
CA THR A 153 1.46 18.48 30.27
C THR A 153 0.25 18.22 29.39
N ASN A 154 0.47 17.93 28.11
CA ASN A 154 -0.57 17.61 27.14
C ASN A 154 -1.35 16.35 27.54
N THR A 155 -0.67 15.34 28.09
CA THR A 155 -1.30 14.12 28.59
C THR A 155 -2.22 14.42 29.76
N ALA A 156 -1.74 15.17 30.76
CA ALA A 156 -2.56 15.56 31.91
C ALA A 156 -3.80 16.36 31.49
N ALA A 157 -3.64 17.31 30.56
CA ALA A 157 -4.72 18.14 30.04
C ALA A 157 -5.74 17.34 29.21
N LYS A 158 -5.28 16.59 28.20
CA LYS A 158 -6.15 15.84 27.26
C LYS A 158 -7.05 14.84 27.98
N TYR A 159 -6.53 14.18 29.01
CA TYR A 159 -7.26 13.15 29.77
C TYR A 159 -7.84 13.66 31.10
N SER A 160 -7.79 14.98 31.36
CA SER A 160 -8.33 15.61 32.57
C SER A 160 -7.85 14.94 33.87
N LEU A 161 -6.55 14.65 33.97
CA LEU A 161 -5.99 13.80 35.03
C LEU A 161 -5.67 14.55 36.34
N GLY A 162 -5.98 15.84 36.44
CA GLY A 162 -5.74 16.64 37.65
C GLY A 162 -6.39 16.01 38.88
N GLY A 163 -5.61 15.80 39.94
CA GLY A 163 -6.09 15.21 41.20
C GLY A 163 -6.31 13.68 41.17
N THR A 164 -5.97 13.00 40.08
CA THR A 164 -6.05 11.54 39.97
C THR A 164 -4.70 10.86 40.26
N PRO A 165 -4.67 9.56 40.61
CA PRO A 165 -3.43 8.76 40.66
C PRO A 165 -2.53 8.87 39.41
N ALA A 166 -3.11 8.87 38.20
CA ALA A 166 -2.33 9.10 36.98
C ALA A 166 -1.80 10.54 36.89
N GLY A 167 -2.58 11.53 37.31
CA GLY A 167 -2.13 12.92 37.44
C GLY A 167 -0.97 13.07 38.41
N GLN A 168 -0.99 12.33 39.53
CA GLN A 168 0.13 12.29 40.46
C GLN A 168 1.37 11.67 39.81
N THR A 169 1.20 10.54 39.09
CA THR A 169 2.30 9.90 38.35
C THR A 169 2.92 10.84 37.31
N ILE A 170 2.09 11.62 36.61
CA ILE A 170 2.55 12.66 35.68
C ILE A 170 3.27 13.79 36.42
N THR A 171 2.78 14.21 37.57
CA THR A 171 3.39 15.27 38.39
C THR A 171 4.77 14.85 38.88
N ASP A 172 4.91 13.61 39.34
CA ASP A 172 6.18 13.04 39.79
C ASP A 172 7.18 12.91 38.63
N ALA A 173 6.69 12.45 37.47
CA ALA A 173 7.48 12.40 36.23
C ALA A 173 7.93 13.79 35.78
N TYR A 174 7.03 14.78 35.83
CA TYR A 174 7.33 16.17 35.48
C TYR A 174 8.42 16.73 36.41
N ALA A 175 8.23 16.61 37.73
CA ALA A 175 9.20 17.07 38.73
C ALA A 175 10.59 16.43 38.52
N TRP A 176 10.62 15.13 38.20
CA TRP A 176 11.86 14.42 37.93
C TRP A 176 12.54 14.93 36.65
N VAL A 177 11.83 15.15 35.54
CA VAL A 177 12.42 15.66 34.29
C VAL A 177 12.90 17.11 34.44
N SER A 178 12.14 17.95 35.16
CA SER A 178 12.45 19.36 35.41
C SER A 178 13.67 19.57 36.32
N ALA A 179 14.06 18.59 37.12
CA ALA A 179 15.20 18.72 38.02
C ALA A 179 16.51 18.94 37.22
N PRO A 180 17.28 20.03 37.51
CA PRO A 180 18.49 20.36 36.76
C PRO A 180 19.56 19.26 36.79
N GLY A 181 19.66 18.53 37.91
CA GLY A 181 20.65 17.46 38.10
C GLY A 181 20.28 16.13 37.44
N ASN A 182 19.03 15.93 37.03
CA ASN A 182 18.62 14.70 36.39
C ASN A 182 19.00 14.73 34.92
N ARG A 183 19.74 13.73 34.46
CA ARG A 183 19.94 13.52 33.02
C ARG A 183 18.73 12.78 32.49
N LEU A 184 18.27 13.11 31.28
CA LEU A 184 17.21 12.34 30.63
C LEU A 184 17.85 11.44 29.58
N THR A 185 18.02 10.17 29.93
CA THR A 185 18.46 9.12 29.00
C THR A 185 17.28 8.45 28.30
N THR A 186 17.55 7.70 27.24
CA THR A 186 16.57 6.83 26.56
C THR A 186 15.92 5.83 27.51
N ALA A 187 16.69 5.22 28.43
CA ALA A 187 16.17 4.25 29.39
C ALA A 187 15.23 4.91 30.42
N GLU A 188 15.63 6.07 30.94
CA GLU A 188 14.81 6.85 31.87
C GLU A 188 13.54 7.34 31.18
N LEU A 189 13.64 7.82 29.94
CA LEU A 189 12.48 8.22 29.15
C LEU A 189 11.54 7.05 28.88
N GLY A 190 12.06 5.87 28.49
CA GLY A 190 11.26 4.68 28.26
C GLY A 190 10.53 4.21 29.52
N THR A 191 11.23 4.15 30.65
CA THR A 191 10.64 3.80 31.96
C THR A 191 9.57 4.81 32.39
N LEU A 192 9.83 6.10 32.18
CA LEU A 192 8.89 7.17 32.48
C LEU A 192 7.65 7.05 31.61
N MET A 193 7.82 6.79 30.30
CA MET A 193 6.71 6.64 29.36
C MET A 193 5.85 5.43 29.70
N GLU A 194 6.45 4.27 29.99
CA GLU A 194 5.75 3.05 30.39
C GLU A 194 4.91 3.30 31.66
N ARG A 195 5.53 3.85 32.71
CA ARG A 195 4.86 4.13 33.98
C ARG A 195 3.71 5.12 33.83
N VAL A 196 3.90 6.21 33.08
CA VAL A 196 2.83 7.20 32.85
C VAL A 196 1.73 6.60 31.98
N ASN A 197 2.08 5.86 30.92
CA ASN A 197 1.12 5.16 30.07
C ASN A 197 0.23 4.20 30.88
N ASP A 198 0.84 3.35 31.71
CA ASP A 198 0.12 2.38 32.54
C ASP A 198 -0.78 3.07 33.55
N ALA A 199 -0.31 4.16 34.17
CA ALA A 199 -1.13 4.94 35.08
C ALA A 199 -2.32 5.60 34.35
N VAL A 200 -2.10 6.17 33.16
CA VAL A 200 -3.17 6.75 32.32
C VAL A 200 -4.19 5.68 31.93
N ILE A 201 -3.75 4.50 31.49
CA ILE A 201 -4.63 3.38 31.12
C ILE A 201 -5.43 2.89 32.33
N ALA A 202 -4.80 2.77 33.50
CA ALA A 202 -5.46 2.33 34.74
C ALA A 202 -6.46 3.36 35.29
N GLN A 203 -6.19 4.66 35.06
CA GLN A 203 -6.99 5.77 35.59
C GLN A 203 -8.08 6.25 34.65
N GLN A 204 -7.93 6.04 33.34
CA GLN A 204 -9.05 6.13 32.42
C GLN A 204 -10.14 5.27 33.05
N PRO A 205 -11.25 5.90 33.50
CA PRO A 205 -12.20 5.19 34.32
C PRO A 205 -12.56 3.93 33.55
N ALA A 206 -12.74 2.81 34.25
CA ALA A 206 -13.52 1.70 33.70
C ALA A 206 -15.00 2.11 33.51
N THR A 207 -15.31 3.40 33.29
CA THR A 207 -15.95 3.69 32.03
C THR A 207 -15.12 3.02 30.93
N LYS A 208 -15.32 1.70 30.75
CA LYS A 208 -15.74 1.22 29.44
C LYS A 208 -16.47 2.45 28.91
N PRO A 209 -15.94 3.20 27.91
CA PRO A 209 -16.89 4.00 27.15
C PRO A 209 -18.01 3.01 26.88
N ASP A 210 -19.24 3.45 26.94
CA ASP A 210 -20.34 2.59 26.58
C ASP A 210 -20.08 2.15 25.11
N PHE A 211 -19.17 1.19 24.90
CA PHE A 211 -18.99 0.27 23.82
C PHE A 211 -20.20 -0.68 23.88
N CYS A 212 -20.81 -0.76 25.07
CA CYS A 212 -22.16 -1.20 25.36
C CYS A 212 -23.18 -0.04 25.42
N ALA A 213 -22.91 1.13 24.82
CA ALA A 213 -24.01 1.98 24.36
C ALA A 213 -24.93 0.99 23.64
N PRO A 214 -26.24 0.96 23.96
CA PRO A 214 -27.14 -0.01 23.36
C PRO A 214 -26.80 -0.03 21.87
N ARG A 215 -26.39 -1.18 21.33
CA ARG A 215 -26.17 -1.31 19.90
C ARG A 215 -27.56 -1.20 19.27
N LEU A 216 -28.08 0.03 19.21
CA LEU A 216 -29.32 0.40 18.53
C LEU A 216 -29.17 0.07 17.04
N ALA A 217 -27.93 0.08 16.56
CA ALA A 217 -27.61 -0.35 15.23
C ALA A 217 -27.82 -1.88 15.09
N LYS A 218 -28.68 -2.24 14.14
CA LYS A 218 -28.99 -3.60 13.71
C LYS A 218 -27.76 -4.42 13.32
N ARG A 219 -27.84 -5.76 13.36
CA ARG A 219 -26.71 -6.66 13.10
C ARG A 219 -26.43 -6.77 11.59
N MET A 220 -25.15 -6.85 11.22
CA MET A 220 -24.78 -7.06 9.82
C MET A 220 -24.90 -8.55 9.45
N PRO A 221 -25.21 -8.90 8.19
CA PRO A 221 -25.36 -10.28 7.73
C PRO A 221 -24.23 -11.22 8.17
N MET A 222 -22.96 -10.82 8.00
CA MET A 222 -21.82 -11.64 8.39
C MET A 222 -21.79 -11.95 9.91
N GLU A 223 -22.19 -11.00 10.78
CA GLU A 223 -22.31 -11.24 12.22
C GLU A 223 -23.44 -12.22 12.56
N CYS A 224 -24.51 -12.22 11.76
CA CYS A 224 -25.62 -13.18 11.90
C CYS A 224 -25.22 -14.57 11.43
N MET A 225 -24.51 -14.67 10.30
CA MET A 225 -24.02 -15.94 9.75
C MET A 225 -23.00 -16.61 10.67
N ALA A 226 -22.07 -15.86 11.25
CA ALA A 226 -21.12 -16.39 12.24
C ALA A 226 -21.83 -16.90 13.50
N HIS A 227 -22.87 -16.19 13.97
CA HIS A 227 -23.66 -16.63 15.12
C HIS A 227 -24.42 -17.93 14.84
N LEU A 228 -25.11 -17.99 13.70
CA LEU A 228 -25.83 -19.19 13.27
C LEU A 228 -24.86 -20.36 13.11
N GLY A 229 -23.74 -20.16 12.42
CA GLY A 229 -22.72 -21.19 12.21
C GLY A 229 -22.19 -21.76 13.53
N ARG A 230 -21.95 -20.92 14.53
CA ARG A 230 -21.49 -21.36 15.85
C ARG A 230 -22.54 -22.22 16.57
N GLU A 231 -23.80 -21.82 16.57
CA GLU A 231 -24.86 -22.59 17.22
C GLU A 231 -25.18 -23.89 16.46
N ILE A 232 -25.06 -23.91 15.13
CA ILE A 232 -25.10 -25.15 14.35
C ILE A 232 -23.96 -26.08 14.78
N GLN A 233 -22.72 -25.59 14.89
CA GLN A 233 -21.57 -26.41 15.31
C GLN A 233 -21.77 -27.04 16.70
N ARG A 234 -22.33 -26.27 17.65
CA ARG A 234 -22.70 -26.78 18.98
C ARG A 234 -23.78 -27.85 18.90
N ALA A 235 -24.84 -27.60 18.13
CA ALA A 235 -25.91 -28.56 17.92
C ALA A 235 -25.39 -29.86 17.26
N THR A 236 -24.51 -29.76 16.26
CA THR A 236 -23.86 -30.92 15.61
C THR A 236 -23.05 -31.73 16.61
N THR A 237 -22.29 -31.05 17.48
CA THR A 237 -21.49 -31.73 18.52
C THR A 237 -22.39 -32.45 19.52
N ALA A 238 -23.48 -31.82 19.96
CA ALA A 238 -24.46 -32.43 20.86
C ALA A 238 -25.25 -33.57 20.22
N ASN A 239 -25.40 -33.58 18.89
CA ASN A 239 -26.18 -34.55 18.13
C ASN A 239 -25.31 -35.40 17.18
N ALA A 240 -24.04 -35.63 17.48
CA ALA A 240 -23.10 -36.26 16.54
C ALA A 240 -23.53 -37.66 16.06
N GLN A 241 -24.35 -38.37 16.84
CA GLN A 241 -24.94 -39.68 16.48
C GLN A 241 -26.48 -39.64 16.43
N GLY A 242 -27.07 -38.44 16.51
CA GLY A 242 -28.52 -38.25 16.56
C GLY A 242 -29.17 -38.23 15.17
N PRO A 243 -30.51 -38.29 15.10
CA PRO A 243 -31.25 -38.25 13.84
C PRO A 243 -31.03 -36.95 13.04
N HIS A 244 -30.58 -35.87 13.69
CA HIS A 244 -30.35 -34.57 13.06
C HIS A 244 -28.92 -34.34 12.53
N ALA A 245 -27.99 -35.29 12.70
CA ALA A 245 -26.58 -35.09 12.37
C ALA A 245 -26.36 -34.65 10.92
N ALA A 246 -26.99 -35.34 9.96
CA ALA A 246 -26.88 -35.02 8.54
C ALA A 246 -27.50 -33.67 8.19
N PHE A 247 -28.67 -33.34 8.78
CA PHE A 247 -29.32 -32.05 8.58
C PHE A 247 -28.44 -30.89 9.07
N LEU A 248 -27.88 -31.00 10.28
CA LEU A 248 -27.04 -29.97 10.88
C LEU A 248 -25.70 -29.81 10.14
N GLN A 249 -25.11 -30.91 9.67
CA GLN A 249 -23.93 -30.86 8.81
C GLN A 249 -24.22 -30.10 7.52
N ASN A 250 -25.28 -30.48 6.79
CA ASN A 250 -25.66 -29.81 5.54
C ASN A 250 -25.97 -28.33 5.75
N LEU A 251 -26.69 -27.98 6.83
CA LEU A 251 -26.99 -26.60 7.16
C LEU A 251 -25.72 -25.80 7.49
N GLY A 252 -24.74 -26.41 8.17
CA GLY A 252 -23.43 -25.81 8.42
C GLY A 252 -22.65 -25.54 7.14
N GLU A 253 -22.62 -26.51 6.22
CA GLU A 253 -21.98 -26.39 4.91
C GLU A 253 -22.66 -25.32 4.03
N GLU A 254 -24.00 -25.26 3.99
CA GLU A 254 -24.74 -24.20 3.32
C GLU A 254 -24.42 -22.81 3.90
N THR A 255 -24.34 -22.70 5.23
CA THR A 255 -24.02 -21.45 5.93
C THR A 255 -22.62 -20.96 5.54
N GLN A 256 -21.64 -21.86 5.59
CA GLN A 256 -20.26 -21.58 5.19
C GLN A 256 -20.20 -21.18 3.70
N LEU A 257 -20.86 -21.94 2.82
CA LEU A 257 -20.85 -21.70 1.39
C LEU A 257 -21.36 -20.29 1.05
N ARG A 258 -22.47 -19.86 1.66
CA ARG A 258 -23.01 -18.50 1.45
C ARG A 258 -22.05 -17.41 1.90
N VAL A 259 -21.33 -17.62 3.00
CA VAL A 259 -20.30 -16.69 3.48
C VAL A 259 -19.13 -16.63 2.50
N MET A 260 -18.63 -17.78 2.05
CA MET A 260 -17.51 -17.87 1.11
C MET A 260 -17.84 -17.32 -0.29
N GLN A 261 -19.11 -17.36 -0.68
CA GLN A 261 -19.61 -16.77 -1.93
C GLN A 261 -20.05 -15.30 -1.77
N HIS A 262 -19.99 -14.75 -0.56
CA HIS A 262 -20.46 -13.40 -0.24
C HIS A 262 -21.91 -13.14 -0.68
N ASN A 263 -22.76 -14.16 -0.60
CA ASN A 263 -24.19 -14.04 -0.86
C ASN A 263 -24.92 -13.52 0.39
N LEU A 264 -24.54 -12.30 0.80
CA LEU A 264 -24.87 -11.71 2.09
C LEU A 264 -25.59 -10.35 1.99
N LYS A 265 -26.29 -10.09 0.89
CA LYS A 265 -27.21 -8.93 0.82
C LYS A 265 -28.29 -9.03 1.90
N PHE A 266 -28.81 -7.88 2.34
CA PHE A 266 -29.68 -7.84 3.51
C PHE A 266 -30.96 -8.65 3.28
N ASP A 267 -31.67 -8.38 2.18
CA ASP A 267 -32.94 -9.03 1.88
C ASP A 267 -32.74 -10.53 1.58
N ASP A 268 -31.69 -10.88 0.83
CA ASP A 268 -31.36 -12.27 0.50
C ASP A 268 -31.00 -13.08 1.75
N THR A 269 -30.24 -12.51 2.67
CA THR A 269 -29.87 -13.15 3.94
C THR A 269 -31.09 -13.34 4.84
N LYS A 270 -31.96 -12.33 4.94
CA LYS A 270 -33.22 -12.43 5.69
C LYS A 270 -34.13 -13.52 5.13
N ALA A 271 -34.31 -13.55 3.80
CA ALA A 271 -35.11 -14.58 3.13
C ALA A 271 -34.55 -15.98 3.40
N TRP A 272 -33.24 -16.15 3.32
CA TRP A 272 -32.59 -17.43 3.63
C TRP A 272 -32.77 -17.83 5.10
N LEU A 273 -32.59 -16.91 6.04
CA LEU A 273 -32.80 -17.16 7.48
C LEU A 273 -34.25 -17.55 7.81
N ASN A 274 -35.25 -16.95 7.16
CA ASN A 274 -36.65 -17.37 7.30
C ASN A 274 -36.87 -18.80 6.77
N GLY A 275 -36.14 -19.20 5.72
CA GLY A 275 -36.09 -20.58 5.25
C GLY A 275 -35.43 -21.52 6.27
N VAL A 276 -34.34 -21.09 6.93
CA VAL A 276 -33.68 -21.83 8.01
C VAL A 276 -34.62 -22.01 9.21
N GLU A 277 -35.35 -20.97 9.62
CA GLU A 277 -36.39 -21.04 10.66
C GLU A 277 -37.39 -22.15 10.36
N THR A 278 -37.98 -22.14 9.15
CA THR A 278 -38.97 -23.14 8.72
C THR A 278 -38.39 -24.56 8.71
N ARG A 279 -37.15 -24.73 8.22
CA ARG A 279 -36.49 -26.05 8.20
C ARG A 279 -36.20 -26.56 9.61
N CYS A 280 -35.66 -25.73 10.51
CA CYS A 280 -35.38 -26.12 11.89
C CYS A 280 -36.66 -26.48 12.66
N LYS A 281 -37.77 -25.78 12.39
CA LYS A 281 -39.09 -26.12 12.93
C LYS A 281 -39.53 -27.52 12.51
N ASN A 282 -39.41 -27.84 11.22
CA ASN A 282 -39.80 -29.15 10.68
C ASN A 282 -38.92 -30.28 11.23
N GLU A 283 -37.65 -29.99 11.51
CA GLU A 283 -36.70 -30.92 12.13
C GLU A 283 -36.82 -31.02 13.66
N GLY A 284 -37.72 -30.25 14.30
CA GLY A 284 -37.86 -30.28 15.75
C GLY A 284 -36.65 -29.69 16.52
N LEU A 285 -36.00 -28.68 15.94
CA LEU A 285 -34.85 -27.96 16.51
C LEU A 285 -35.27 -26.54 16.97
N PRO A 286 -36.06 -26.40 18.06
CA PRO A 286 -36.72 -25.15 18.43
C PRO A 286 -35.75 -24.00 18.79
N GLU A 287 -34.57 -24.31 19.33
CA GLU A 287 -33.57 -23.28 19.66
C GLU A 287 -32.97 -22.66 18.39
N LEU A 288 -32.69 -23.48 17.36
CA LEU A 288 -32.19 -22.99 16.08
C LEU A 288 -33.30 -22.28 15.27
N GLU A 289 -34.55 -22.76 15.34
CA GLU A 289 -35.71 -22.05 14.79
C GLU A 289 -35.81 -20.63 15.37
N LYS A 290 -35.82 -20.53 16.70
CA LYS A 290 -35.90 -19.26 17.41
C LYS A 290 -34.71 -18.35 17.06
N LEU A 291 -33.50 -18.89 17.05
CA LEU A 291 -32.30 -18.14 16.69
C LEU A 291 -32.39 -17.58 15.27
N ALA A 292 -32.75 -18.39 14.28
CA ALA A 292 -32.83 -17.96 12.87
C ALA A 292 -33.83 -16.80 12.70
N LYS A 293 -34.97 -16.87 13.38
CA LYS A 293 -35.97 -15.79 13.42
C LYS A 293 -35.43 -14.50 14.02
N GLU A 294 -34.77 -14.60 15.18
CA GLU A 294 -34.15 -13.44 15.85
C GLU A 294 -33.05 -12.81 14.99
N LEU A 295 -32.22 -13.63 14.36
CA LEU A 295 -31.18 -13.17 13.45
C LEU A 295 -31.77 -12.44 12.24
N SER A 296 -32.80 -12.99 11.60
CA SER A 296 -33.51 -12.35 10.48
C SER A 296 -34.08 -10.98 10.86
N ALA A 297 -34.75 -10.89 12.02
CA ALA A 297 -35.31 -9.65 12.53
C ALA A 297 -34.24 -8.60 12.89
N SER A 298 -33.04 -9.05 13.25
CA SER A 298 -31.93 -8.19 13.63
C SER A 298 -31.19 -7.56 12.45
N ILE A 299 -31.38 -8.04 11.22
CA ILE A 299 -30.75 -7.48 10.02
C ILE A 299 -31.54 -6.23 9.55
N PRO A 300 -30.86 -5.14 9.12
CA PRO A 300 -31.52 -3.97 8.54
C PRO A 300 -32.20 -4.26 7.19
N GLU A 301 -33.12 -3.40 6.77
CA GLU A 301 -33.69 -3.48 5.40
C GLU A 301 -32.66 -2.98 4.38
N GLN A 302 -32.62 -3.57 3.17
CA GLN A 302 -31.66 -3.18 2.12
C GLN A 302 -31.75 -1.68 1.76
N ALA A 303 -32.94 -1.10 1.79
CA ALA A 303 -33.15 0.34 1.55
C ALA A 303 -32.34 1.25 2.49
N ASN A 304 -31.88 0.73 3.62
CA ASN A 304 -31.08 1.45 4.61
C ASN A 304 -29.57 1.14 4.54
N ALA A 305 -29.09 0.32 3.59
CA ALA A 305 -27.69 -0.12 3.53
C ALA A 305 -26.69 1.04 3.57
N ALA A 306 -27.01 2.17 2.94
CA ALA A 306 -26.21 3.39 2.94
C ALA A 306 -25.91 3.92 4.36
N ASN A 307 -26.82 3.72 5.32
CA ASN A 307 -26.67 4.18 6.70
C ASN A 307 -25.73 3.28 7.53
N TYR A 308 -25.29 2.15 6.97
CA TYR A 308 -24.49 1.14 7.67
C TYR A 308 -23.11 0.91 7.03
N HIS A 309 -22.68 1.75 6.08
CA HIS A 309 -21.39 1.58 5.38
C HIS A 309 -20.20 1.40 6.33
N THR A 310 -20.10 2.15 7.43
CA THR A 310 -19.01 1.99 8.41
C THR A 310 -19.01 0.60 9.07
N ARG A 311 -20.19 0.05 9.38
CA ARG A 311 -20.28 -1.28 9.99
C ARG A 311 -20.02 -2.41 8.99
N LEU A 312 -20.46 -2.22 7.75
CA LEU A 312 -20.12 -3.13 6.65
C LEU A 312 -18.62 -3.07 6.36
N HIS A 313 -17.99 -1.90 6.52
CA HIS A 313 -16.55 -1.74 6.38
C HIS A 313 -15.79 -2.45 7.49
N ASP A 314 -16.26 -2.36 8.73
CA ASP A 314 -15.63 -3.03 9.88
C ASP A 314 -15.62 -4.55 9.71
N ASN A 315 -16.76 -5.15 9.34
CA ASN A 315 -16.95 -6.57 9.04
C ASN A 315 -15.93 -7.52 9.70
N ILE A 316 -15.91 -7.50 11.04
CA ILE A 316 -14.84 -8.13 11.84
C ILE A 316 -14.71 -9.62 11.53
N TYR A 317 -15.85 -10.32 11.40
CA TYR A 317 -15.83 -11.76 11.14
C TYR A 317 -15.46 -12.10 9.68
N GLY A 318 -15.75 -11.24 8.71
CA GLY A 318 -15.23 -11.37 7.35
C GLY A 318 -13.70 -11.27 7.33
N ARG A 319 -13.15 -10.31 8.09
CA ARG A 319 -11.69 -10.15 8.25
C ARG A 319 -11.04 -11.31 8.99
N ALA A 320 -11.69 -11.81 10.03
CA ALA A 320 -11.24 -12.99 10.77
C ALA A 320 -11.16 -14.22 9.83
N LEU A 321 -12.16 -14.40 8.97
CA LEU A 321 -12.17 -15.47 7.96
C LEU A 321 -11.00 -15.35 6.99
N GLU A 322 -10.80 -14.19 6.37
CA GLU A 322 -9.67 -13.99 5.43
C GLU A 322 -8.32 -14.18 6.11
N SER A 323 -8.18 -13.68 7.35
CA SER A 323 -6.95 -13.82 8.12
C SER A 323 -6.69 -15.28 8.46
N ALA A 324 -7.71 -16.05 8.84
CA ALA A 324 -7.58 -17.47 9.13
C ALA A 324 -7.26 -18.30 7.87
N ILE A 325 -7.86 -17.97 6.72
CA ILE A 325 -7.51 -18.59 5.43
C ILE A 325 -6.02 -18.37 5.14
N VAL A 326 -5.57 -17.12 5.22
CA VAL A 326 -4.20 -16.78 4.84
C VAL A 326 -3.16 -17.22 5.85
N ASP A 327 -3.46 -17.21 7.16
CA ASP A 327 -2.56 -17.78 8.17
C ASP A 327 -2.30 -19.26 7.91
N GLN A 328 -3.35 -20.04 7.57
CA GLN A 328 -3.17 -21.45 7.20
C GLN A 328 -2.34 -21.61 5.93
N LEU A 329 -2.55 -20.77 4.91
CA LEU A 329 -1.76 -20.78 3.68
C LEU A 329 -0.29 -20.38 3.91
N VAL A 330 0.00 -19.45 4.83
CA VAL A 330 1.38 -19.07 5.17
C VAL A 330 2.06 -20.17 5.98
N ARG A 331 1.34 -20.86 6.86
CA ARG A 331 1.90 -22.00 7.60
C ARG A 331 2.18 -23.20 6.70
N ASN A 332 1.33 -23.43 5.70
CA ASN A 332 1.44 -24.56 4.79
C ASN A 332 1.08 -24.17 3.35
N PRO A 333 1.97 -23.45 2.64
CA PRO A 333 1.69 -23.00 1.28
C PRO A 333 1.71 -24.18 0.30
N PRO A 334 0.80 -24.19 -0.71
CA PRO A 334 0.88 -25.17 -1.79
C PRO A 334 2.23 -25.12 -2.52
N ALA A 335 2.76 -26.27 -2.93
CA ALA A 335 4.01 -26.35 -3.67
C ALA A 335 3.97 -25.56 -4.99
N ALA A 336 2.80 -25.49 -5.63
CA ALA A 336 2.59 -24.69 -6.83
C ALA A 336 2.74 -23.18 -6.57
N VAL A 337 2.26 -22.69 -5.43
CA VAL A 337 2.48 -21.29 -4.99
C VAL A 337 3.96 -21.02 -4.74
N LYS A 338 4.66 -21.91 -4.01
CA LYS A 338 6.11 -21.77 -3.79
C LYS A 338 6.88 -21.72 -5.11
N THR A 339 6.52 -22.57 -6.06
CA THR A 339 7.09 -22.57 -7.42
C THR A 339 6.82 -21.26 -8.15
N ALA A 340 5.59 -20.75 -8.10
CA ALA A 340 5.23 -19.47 -8.71
C ALA A 340 6.03 -18.30 -8.10
N MET A 341 6.17 -18.27 -6.77
CA MET A 341 6.98 -17.26 -6.07
C MET A 341 8.47 -17.37 -6.43
N GLY A 342 9.00 -18.59 -6.55
CA GLY A 342 10.38 -18.81 -7.04
C GLY A 342 10.58 -18.29 -8.47
N ASN A 343 9.61 -18.50 -9.36
CA ASN A 343 9.65 -17.95 -10.72
C ASN A 343 9.59 -16.41 -10.73
N MET A 344 8.78 -15.81 -9.84
CA MET A 344 8.75 -14.35 -9.66
C MET A 344 10.09 -13.82 -9.15
N ALA A 345 10.71 -14.50 -8.18
CA ALA A 345 12.03 -14.12 -7.66
C ALA A 345 13.12 -14.19 -8.73
N ALA A 346 13.13 -15.26 -9.54
CA ALA A 346 14.05 -15.42 -10.67
C ALA A 346 13.84 -14.34 -11.76
N HIS A 347 12.58 -13.93 -12.00
CA HIS A 347 12.30 -12.82 -12.91
C HIS A 347 12.85 -11.50 -12.36
N LEU A 348 12.66 -11.22 -11.07
CA LEU A 348 13.23 -10.04 -10.41
C LEU A 348 14.77 -10.05 -10.47
N ASP A 349 15.42 -11.19 -10.26
CA ASP A 349 16.89 -11.32 -10.39
C ASP A 349 17.35 -11.01 -11.81
N THR A 350 16.65 -11.53 -12.82
CA THR A 350 16.95 -11.24 -14.24
C THR A 350 16.84 -9.74 -14.54
N GLN A 351 15.84 -9.07 -13.98
CA GLN A 351 15.62 -7.62 -14.20
C GLN A 351 16.64 -6.79 -13.43
N LEU A 352 16.97 -7.17 -12.20
CA LEU A 352 18.01 -6.54 -11.40
C LEU A 352 19.39 -6.68 -12.06
N THR A 353 19.66 -7.84 -12.67
CA THR A 353 20.94 -8.12 -13.34
C THR A 353 21.08 -7.46 -14.70
N SER A 354 19.98 -7.10 -15.36
CA SER A 354 20.02 -6.33 -16.61
C SER A 354 20.37 -4.84 -16.40
N LEU A 355 20.25 -4.33 -15.17
CA LEU A 355 20.66 -2.98 -14.82
C LEU A 355 22.18 -2.82 -14.86
N THR A 356 22.63 -1.57 -15.06
CA THR A 356 24.03 -1.21 -14.90
C THR A 356 24.49 -1.48 -13.46
N PRO A 357 25.79 -1.73 -13.20
CA PRO A 357 26.27 -1.98 -11.85
C PRO A 357 25.90 -0.89 -10.83
N GLN A 358 25.90 0.38 -11.26
CA GLN A 358 25.50 1.51 -10.42
C GLN A 358 24.01 1.47 -10.09
N ALA A 359 23.14 1.30 -11.09
CA ALA A 359 21.69 1.21 -10.89
C ALA A 359 21.29 -0.01 -10.05
N ARG A 360 22.00 -1.13 -10.22
CA ARG A 360 21.83 -2.32 -9.39
C ARG A 360 22.17 -2.03 -7.92
N GLN A 361 23.32 -1.39 -7.67
CA GLN A 361 23.75 -1.02 -6.32
C GLN A 361 22.77 -0.06 -5.65
N PHE A 362 22.31 0.96 -6.37
CA PHE A 362 21.32 1.91 -5.86
C PHE A 362 19.99 1.23 -5.56
N ALA A 363 19.46 0.43 -6.48
CA ALA A 363 18.21 -0.30 -6.28
C ALA A 363 18.29 -1.21 -5.06
N ALA A 364 19.39 -1.97 -4.90
CA ALA A 364 19.59 -2.85 -3.76
C ALA A 364 19.66 -2.06 -2.43
N TRP A 365 20.41 -0.95 -2.40
CA TRP A 365 20.50 -0.09 -1.22
C TRP A 365 19.14 0.52 -0.84
N LYS A 366 18.42 1.07 -1.82
CA LYS A 366 17.11 1.70 -1.61
C LYS A 366 16.06 0.69 -1.13
N VAL A 367 16.06 -0.52 -1.69
CA VAL A 367 15.19 -1.62 -1.24
C VAL A 367 15.52 -1.98 0.21
N GLN A 368 16.80 -2.17 0.55
CA GLN A 368 17.22 -2.47 1.92
C GLN A 368 16.79 -1.37 2.89
N ASP A 369 16.98 -0.11 2.52
CA ASP A 369 16.62 1.06 3.33
C ASP A 369 15.11 1.14 3.58
N MET A 370 14.29 1.03 2.52
CA MET A 370 12.83 1.03 2.66
C MET A 370 12.34 -0.07 3.58
N MET A 371 12.90 -1.28 3.47
CA MET A 371 12.45 -2.43 4.25
C MET A 371 12.92 -2.38 5.69
N ARG A 372 14.11 -1.80 5.97
CA ARG A 372 14.56 -1.54 7.35
C ARG A 372 13.65 -0.54 8.07
N HIS A 373 13.14 0.46 7.37
CA HIS A 373 12.20 1.45 7.93
C HIS A 373 10.76 0.94 8.04
N GLU A 374 10.43 -0.17 7.37
CA GLU A 374 9.11 -0.81 7.37
C GLU A 374 9.20 -2.28 7.82
N ARG A 375 9.98 -2.53 8.89
CA ARG A 375 10.19 -3.90 9.39
C ARG A 375 8.87 -4.54 9.84
N ARG A 376 8.56 -5.72 9.32
CA ARG A 376 7.34 -6.49 9.62
C ARG A 376 7.63 -7.62 10.60
N GLY A 377 6.64 -7.97 11.44
CA GLY A 377 6.80 -8.97 12.50
C GLY A 377 7.15 -10.38 12.00
N TRP A 378 6.75 -10.73 10.78
CA TRP A 378 7.01 -12.05 10.18
C TRP A 378 8.36 -12.16 9.47
N GLN A 379 9.08 -11.06 9.25
CA GLN A 379 10.30 -11.08 8.43
C GLN A 379 11.42 -11.91 9.05
N THR A 380 11.44 -12.05 10.39
CA THR A 380 12.40 -12.90 11.10
C THR A 380 12.24 -14.38 10.77
N GLU A 381 11.07 -14.78 10.26
CA GLU A 381 10.78 -16.15 9.83
C GLU A 381 11.29 -16.46 8.41
N SER A 382 11.84 -15.48 7.69
CA SER A 382 12.55 -15.68 6.41
C SER A 382 14.06 -15.39 6.59
N PRO A 383 14.90 -16.41 6.80
CA PRO A 383 16.33 -16.22 7.08
C PRO A 383 17.09 -15.50 5.96
N ALA A 384 16.74 -15.73 4.70
CA ALA A 384 17.39 -15.05 3.57
C ALA A 384 17.07 -13.55 3.55
N LEU A 385 15.84 -13.19 3.92
CA LEU A 385 15.40 -11.81 4.02
C LEU A 385 16.11 -11.08 5.17
N GLU A 386 16.21 -11.73 6.33
CA GLU A 386 16.92 -11.19 7.49
C GLU A 386 18.42 -11.02 7.21
N GLN A 387 19.04 -11.94 6.45
CA GLN A 387 20.41 -11.76 5.97
C GLN A 387 20.56 -10.55 5.06
N PHE A 388 19.60 -10.31 4.16
CA PHE A 388 19.59 -9.12 3.32
C PHE A 388 19.47 -7.84 4.16
N PHE A 389 18.62 -7.82 5.19
CA PHE A 389 18.53 -6.67 6.10
C PHE A 389 19.79 -6.39 6.89
N ASN A 390 20.56 -7.42 7.24
CA ASN A 390 21.78 -7.26 8.02
C ASN A 390 23.02 -7.08 7.16
N ALA A 391 22.90 -7.16 5.83
CA ALA A 391 24.03 -7.00 4.93
C ALA A 391 24.63 -5.57 5.01
N PRO A 392 25.97 -5.43 5.08
CA PRO A 392 26.63 -4.14 5.04
C PRO A 392 26.45 -3.47 3.65
N PRO A 393 26.60 -2.13 3.53
CA PRO A 393 26.40 -1.41 2.27
C PRO A 393 27.22 -1.95 1.08
N GLY A 394 28.44 -2.45 1.34
CA GLY A 394 29.30 -3.04 0.30
C GLY A 394 28.87 -4.43 -0.19
N GLU A 395 27.94 -5.09 0.50
CA GLU A 395 27.46 -6.44 0.17
C GLU A 395 25.97 -6.48 -0.20
N VAL A 396 25.29 -5.34 -0.20
CA VAL A 396 23.82 -5.27 -0.33
C VAL A 396 23.31 -5.89 -1.64
N VAL A 397 24.04 -5.71 -2.75
CA VAL A 397 23.71 -6.33 -4.05
C VAL A 397 23.84 -7.84 -3.96
N ASN A 398 24.98 -8.34 -3.47
CA ASN A 398 25.21 -9.78 -3.32
C ASN A 398 24.20 -10.42 -2.36
N ALA A 399 23.79 -9.70 -1.31
CA ALA A 399 22.77 -10.18 -0.39
C ALA A 399 21.38 -10.21 -1.02
N LEU A 400 21.02 -9.21 -1.83
CA LEU A 400 19.76 -9.19 -2.57
C LEU A 400 19.70 -10.28 -3.63
N GLU A 401 20.77 -10.46 -4.41
CA GLU A 401 20.86 -11.54 -5.40
C GLU A 401 20.78 -12.91 -4.72
N ARG A 402 21.42 -13.10 -3.55
CA ARG A 402 21.29 -14.33 -2.75
C ARG A 402 19.86 -14.55 -2.28
N LEU A 403 19.16 -13.51 -1.85
CA LEU A 403 17.75 -13.58 -1.45
C LEU A 403 16.86 -13.98 -2.64
N LEU A 404 17.01 -13.37 -3.80
CA LEU A 404 16.21 -13.68 -5.00
C LEU A 404 16.50 -15.07 -5.58
N ARG A 405 17.68 -15.63 -5.33
CA ARG A 405 18.09 -16.98 -5.76
C ARG A 405 17.88 -18.04 -4.68
N ALA A 406 17.47 -17.66 -3.47
CA ALA A 406 17.19 -18.60 -2.41
C ALA A 406 15.94 -19.44 -2.76
N PRO A 407 15.89 -20.72 -2.37
CA PRO A 407 14.68 -21.52 -2.55
C PRO A 407 13.55 -20.95 -1.70
N VAL A 408 12.32 -20.99 -2.23
CA VAL A 408 11.10 -20.64 -1.49
C VAL A 408 10.63 -21.89 -0.76
N GLU A 409 11.04 -22.05 0.50
CA GLU A 409 10.82 -23.30 1.25
C GLU A 409 9.50 -23.29 2.03
N ASN A 410 9.14 -22.13 2.58
CA ASN A 410 7.96 -21.95 3.43
C ASN A 410 7.07 -20.76 2.99
N GLY A 411 5.99 -20.51 3.72
CA GLY A 411 5.06 -19.43 3.36
C GLY A 411 5.57 -18.03 3.68
N PHE A 412 6.48 -17.88 4.64
CA PHE A 412 7.15 -16.59 4.91
C PHE A 412 8.07 -16.19 3.75
N ASP A 413 8.81 -17.13 3.19
CA ASP A 413 9.58 -16.92 1.96
C ASP A 413 8.63 -16.60 0.79
N SER A 414 7.46 -17.26 0.74
CA SER A 414 6.45 -17.02 -0.31
C SER A 414 5.92 -15.59 -0.25
N ILE A 415 5.58 -15.06 0.92
CA ILE A 415 5.08 -13.68 1.06
C ILE A 415 6.20 -12.62 0.96
N ALA A 416 7.46 -13.00 1.19
CA ALA A 416 8.60 -12.11 0.97
C ALA A 416 8.76 -11.70 -0.50
N ILE A 417 8.43 -12.59 -1.45
CA ILE A 417 8.62 -12.30 -2.88
C ILE A 417 7.69 -11.18 -3.37
N PRO A 418 6.35 -11.19 -3.17
CA PRO A 418 5.49 -10.07 -3.53
C PRO A 418 5.87 -8.76 -2.83
N TYR A 419 6.32 -8.83 -1.57
CA TYR A 419 6.83 -7.66 -0.84
C TYR A 419 8.06 -7.05 -1.56
N LEU A 420 9.04 -7.89 -1.93
CA LEU A 420 10.20 -7.50 -2.73
C LEU A 420 9.79 -6.98 -4.10
N THR A 421 8.83 -7.61 -4.78
CA THR A 421 8.33 -7.17 -6.09
C THR A 421 7.92 -5.71 -6.03
N VAL A 422 7.13 -5.30 -5.03
CA VAL A 422 6.70 -3.91 -4.87
C VAL A 422 7.90 -2.98 -4.64
N LYS A 423 8.79 -3.33 -3.71
CA LYS A 423 9.94 -2.47 -3.34
C LYS A 423 10.96 -2.32 -4.47
N LEU A 424 11.28 -3.41 -5.15
CA LEU A 424 12.18 -3.40 -6.31
C LEU A 424 11.58 -2.61 -7.46
N SER A 425 10.29 -2.82 -7.74
CA SER A 425 9.59 -2.09 -8.80
C SER A 425 9.67 -0.57 -8.62
N LEU A 426 9.51 -0.07 -7.39
CA LEU A 426 9.65 1.35 -7.04
C LEU A 426 11.10 1.85 -7.09
N SER A 427 12.07 0.96 -6.86
CA SER A 427 13.50 1.32 -6.81
C SER A 427 14.14 1.33 -8.19
N MET A 428 13.74 0.42 -9.08
CA MET A 428 14.22 0.35 -10.46
C MET A 428 13.67 1.50 -11.34
N GLN A 429 12.60 2.17 -10.92
CA GLN A 429 12.12 3.39 -11.57
C GLN A 429 13.00 4.62 -11.34
N ALA A 430 13.87 4.59 -10.33
CA ALA A 430 14.52 5.79 -9.81
C ALA A 430 15.87 6.12 -10.46
N GLU A 431 16.42 5.23 -11.30
CA GLU A 431 17.71 5.51 -11.96
C GLU A 431 17.69 5.13 -13.44
N GLN A 432 17.44 6.14 -14.27
CA GLN A 432 18.38 6.38 -15.37
C GLN A 432 19.04 7.72 -15.08
N PRO A 433 20.37 7.84 -15.26
CA PRO A 433 20.95 9.16 -15.40
C PRO A 433 20.20 9.79 -16.57
N VAL A 434 19.49 10.88 -16.33
CA VAL A 434 19.29 11.82 -17.43
C VAL A 434 20.68 12.02 -18.02
N GLN A 435 20.81 11.95 -19.35
CA GLN A 435 21.97 12.49 -20.02
C GLN A 435 21.98 14.00 -19.72
N CYS A 436 22.38 14.34 -18.50
CA CYS A 436 23.10 15.54 -18.24
C CYS A 436 24.26 15.51 -19.22
N PRO A 437 24.63 16.67 -19.80
CA PRO A 437 25.87 16.77 -20.56
C PRO A 437 26.98 16.05 -19.78
N ASP A 438 27.84 15.31 -20.47
CA ASP A 438 28.76 14.40 -19.77
C ASP A 438 29.63 15.14 -18.74
N ALA A 439 30.27 14.37 -17.85
CA ALA A 439 31.19 14.95 -16.87
C ALA A 439 32.27 15.83 -17.52
N ALA A 440 32.60 15.62 -18.81
CA ALA A 440 33.52 16.48 -19.54
C ALA A 440 32.90 17.85 -19.86
N TRP A 441 31.63 17.93 -20.27
CA TRP A 441 30.91 19.19 -20.46
C TRP A 441 30.74 19.94 -19.14
N TRP A 442 30.42 19.25 -18.04
CA TRP A 442 30.34 19.87 -16.72
C TRP A 442 31.70 20.32 -16.21
N ASN A 443 32.75 19.52 -16.38
CA ASN A 443 34.10 19.88 -15.99
C ASN A 443 34.68 20.97 -16.89
N GLN A 444 34.31 21.02 -18.17
CA GLN A 444 34.70 22.09 -19.09
C GLN A 444 33.99 23.40 -18.72
N THR A 445 32.70 23.34 -18.41
CA THR A 445 31.92 24.49 -17.93
C THR A 445 32.45 24.99 -16.59
N ARG A 446 32.67 24.08 -15.62
CA ARG A 446 33.28 24.39 -14.33
C ARG A 446 34.70 24.93 -14.50
N SER A 447 35.54 24.34 -15.34
CA SER A 447 36.93 24.79 -15.56
C SER A 447 37.02 26.13 -16.27
N ALA A 448 36.17 26.39 -17.28
CA ALA A 448 36.09 27.68 -17.96
C ALA A 448 35.72 28.81 -16.98
N ILE A 449 34.82 28.51 -16.06
CA ILE A 449 34.37 29.43 -15.01
C ILE A 449 35.43 29.61 -13.90
N THR A 450 36.06 28.52 -13.45
CA THR A 450 37.02 28.56 -12.31
C THR A 450 38.38 29.15 -12.73
N ALA A 451 38.80 28.93 -13.98
CA ALA A 451 40.03 29.49 -14.53
C ALA A 451 39.98 31.04 -14.61
N ASP A 452 38.81 31.61 -14.88
CA ASP A 452 38.61 33.07 -14.95
C ASP A 452 38.61 33.72 -13.54
N GLY A 453 38.06 33.02 -12.53
CA GLY A 453 38.06 33.46 -11.13
C GLY A 453 39.42 33.36 -10.42
N THR A 454 40.27 32.42 -10.82
CA THR A 454 41.61 32.22 -10.23
C THR A 454 42.69 33.09 -10.89
N GLN A 455 42.57 33.47 -12.16
CA GLN A 455 43.54 34.35 -12.83
C GLN A 455 43.50 35.83 -12.38
N LYS A 456 42.40 36.31 -11.78
CA LYS A 456 42.21 37.74 -11.47
C LYS A 456 42.34 38.14 -10.00
N GLY A 457 42.75 37.25 -9.09
CA GLY A 457 43.10 37.61 -7.71
C GLY A 457 41.94 38.23 -6.92
N LEU A 458 41.11 37.38 -6.30
CA LEU A 458 39.89 37.70 -5.53
C LEU A 458 40.03 38.60 -4.27
N ASN A 459 41.11 39.38 -4.10
CA ASN A 459 41.39 40.08 -2.84
C ASN A 459 41.49 41.63 -2.93
N ALA A 460 41.00 42.27 -3.99
CA ALA A 460 40.97 43.74 -4.07
C ALA A 460 39.51 44.27 -4.05
N PRO A 461 39.07 44.95 -2.97
CA PRO A 461 37.75 45.56 -2.93
C PRO A 461 37.67 46.72 -3.94
N GLY A 462 36.76 46.63 -4.92
CA GLY A 462 36.44 47.71 -5.87
C GLY A 462 36.74 47.46 -7.35
N SER A 463 37.19 46.27 -7.77
CA SER A 463 37.35 45.95 -9.20
C SER A 463 36.08 45.33 -9.81
N SER A 464 35.47 45.97 -10.82
CA SER A 464 34.44 45.32 -11.63
C SER A 464 35.09 44.26 -12.52
N ILE A 465 34.75 42.99 -12.27
CA ILE A 465 35.26 41.87 -13.07
C ILE A 465 34.25 41.60 -14.18
N ALA A 466 34.57 41.99 -15.41
CA ALA A 466 33.86 41.46 -16.57
C ALA A 466 34.21 39.97 -16.73
N LEU A 467 33.18 39.11 -16.67
CA LEU A 467 33.28 37.70 -17.04
C LEU A 467 33.73 37.59 -18.50
N SER A 468 34.59 36.62 -18.82
CA SER A 468 34.89 36.29 -20.21
C SER A 468 33.63 35.91 -20.98
N GLN A 469 33.62 36.18 -22.29
CA GLN A 469 32.51 35.78 -23.17
C GLN A 469 32.18 34.29 -23.05
N THR A 470 33.19 33.44 -22.81
CA THR A 470 33.02 32.00 -22.60
C THR A 470 32.21 31.66 -21.34
N ALA A 471 32.41 32.39 -20.23
CA ALA A 471 31.62 32.22 -19.03
C ALA A 471 30.17 32.75 -19.21
N MET A 472 30.01 33.84 -19.95
CA MET A 472 28.69 34.38 -20.33
C MET A 472 27.92 33.43 -21.25
N ASP A 473 28.57 32.84 -22.25
CA ASP A 473 27.97 31.86 -23.17
C ASP A 473 27.58 30.57 -22.42
N ALA A 474 28.40 30.12 -21.47
CA ALA A 474 28.07 28.99 -20.61
C ALA A 474 26.83 29.26 -19.72
N ALA A 475 26.76 30.44 -19.11
CA ALA A 475 25.59 30.86 -18.31
C ALA A 475 24.32 30.99 -19.16
N ASN A 476 24.43 31.56 -20.37
CA ASN A 476 23.31 31.70 -21.31
C ASN A 476 22.81 30.34 -21.83
N ASN A 477 23.72 29.40 -22.14
CA ASN A 477 23.35 28.03 -22.53
C ASN A 477 22.65 27.30 -21.39
N MET A 478 23.09 27.51 -20.14
CA MET A 478 22.45 26.94 -18.96
C MET A 478 21.05 27.53 -18.73
N ALA A 479 20.89 28.85 -18.87
CA ALA A 479 19.59 29.52 -18.79
C ALA A 479 18.63 29.06 -19.90
N GLY A 480 19.12 28.87 -21.13
CA GLY A 480 18.35 28.32 -22.25
C GLY A 480 17.87 26.89 -22.00
N PHE A 481 18.72 26.03 -21.43
CA PHE A 481 18.36 24.67 -21.04
C PHE A 481 17.28 24.64 -19.93
N ILE A 482 17.40 25.51 -18.94
CA ILE A 482 16.41 25.66 -17.86
C ILE A 482 15.06 26.13 -18.43
N HIS A 483 15.07 27.15 -19.28
CA HIS A 483 13.86 27.70 -19.90
C HIS A 483 13.14 26.69 -20.81
N SER A 484 13.90 25.99 -21.67
CA SER A 484 13.40 24.90 -22.51
C SER A 484 12.79 23.76 -21.68
N SER A 485 13.43 23.39 -20.58
CA SER A 485 12.96 22.31 -19.71
C SER A 485 11.67 22.66 -18.95
N LEU A 486 11.44 23.93 -18.61
CA LEU A 486 10.26 24.38 -17.86
C LEU A 486 9.02 24.55 -18.76
N ASN A 487 9.18 25.06 -19.99
CA ASN A 487 8.05 25.30 -20.90
C ASN A 487 7.43 24.02 -21.47
N GLY A 488 8.10 22.87 -21.38
CA GLY A 488 7.57 21.56 -21.82
C GLY A 488 6.72 20.82 -20.77
N LEU A 489 6.49 21.41 -19.59
CA LEU A 489 5.79 20.75 -18.47
C LEU A 489 4.31 21.17 -18.34
N PRO A 490 3.42 20.31 -17.82
CA PRO A 490 2.11 20.72 -17.35
C PRO A 490 2.21 21.77 -16.23
N HIS A 491 1.29 22.73 -16.22
CA HIS A 491 1.31 23.93 -15.36
C HIS A 491 1.47 23.63 -13.85
N ASP A 492 0.95 22.51 -13.38
CA ASP A 492 0.97 22.11 -11.97
C ASP A 492 2.38 21.64 -11.55
N ARG A 493 3.10 21.03 -12.50
CA ARG A 493 4.51 20.64 -12.32
C ARG A 493 5.45 21.83 -12.46
N GLN A 494 5.14 22.81 -13.32
CA GLN A 494 5.87 24.07 -13.36
C GLN A 494 5.84 24.79 -12.00
N LYS A 495 4.67 24.80 -11.35
CA LYS A 495 4.48 25.36 -10.00
C LYS A 495 5.29 24.60 -8.95
N TYR A 496 5.28 23.26 -8.97
CA TYR A 496 6.03 22.44 -8.01
C TYR A 496 7.56 22.60 -8.15
N THR A 497 8.06 22.69 -9.40
CA THR A 497 9.49 22.89 -9.70
C THR A 497 9.97 24.28 -9.29
N ALA A 498 9.17 25.33 -9.58
CA ALA A 498 9.47 26.69 -9.12
C ALA A 498 9.50 26.77 -7.58
N TRP A 499 8.65 25.99 -6.92
CA TRP A 499 8.50 25.96 -5.47
C TRP A 499 9.68 25.27 -4.74
N ASP A 500 10.21 24.15 -5.25
CA ASP A 500 11.41 23.50 -4.68
C ASP A 500 12.71 24.29 -4.94
N MET A 501 12.78 25.03 -6.05
CA MET A 501 13.85 26.02 -6.28
C MET A 501 13.84 27.10 -5.18
N GLN A 502 12.64 27.58 -4.81
CA GLN A 502 12.43 28.55 -3.74
C GLN A 502 12.86 27.99 -2.36
N ARG A 503 12.62 26.70 -2.10
CA ARG A 503 13.04 26.01 -0.87
C ARG A 503 14.55 25.90 -0.71
N THR A 504 15.28 25.68 -1.80
CA THR A 504 16.76 25.57 -1.77
C THR A 504 17.42 26.93 -1.47
N MET A 505 16.76 28.03 -1.85
CA MET A 505 17.18 29.41 -1.53
C MET A 505 17.03 29.76 -0.04
N LEU A 506 16.14 29.10 0.70
CA LEU A 506 15.87 29.39 2.12
C LEU A 506 16.91 28.79 3.09
N LEU A 507 17.75 27.86 2.64
CA LEU A 507 18.71 27.16 3.50
C LEU A 507 20.00 27.95 3.79
N ASP A 508 20.25 29.08 3.13
CA ASP A 508 21.44 29.93 3.35
C ASP A 508 21.08 31.30 3.93
N ARG A 509 20.42 31.25 5.08
CA ARG A 509 19.80 32.39 5.77
C ARG A 509 20.81 33.47 6.21
N ALA A 510 22.04 33.10 6.55
CA ALA A 510 23.02 34.03 7.12
C ALA A 510 23.63 34.99 6.08
N HIS A 511 23.72 34.59 4.81
CA HIS A 511 24.23 35.45 3.73
C HIS A 511 23.13 36.32 3.10
N LEU A 512 21.88 35.82 3.11
CA LEU A 512 20.72 36.48 2.50
C LEU A 512 20.01 37.50 3.41
N GLU A 513 20.14 37.39 4.73
CA GLU A 513 19.60 38.39 5.68
C GLU A 513 20.20 39.80 5.47
N ALA A 514 21.39 39.91 4.86
CA ALA A 514 21.99 41.19 4.47
C ALA A 514 21.26 41.90 3.29
N GLN A 515 20.38 41.22 2.56
CA GLN A 515 19.61 41.75 1.41
C GLN A 515 18.08 41.68 1.61
N SER A 516 17.64 41.59 2.86
CA SER A 516 16.29 41.26 3.36
C SER A 516 15.08 41.92 2.65
N SER A 517 15.15 43.20 2.25
CA SER A 517 13.97 43.91 1.71
C SER A 517 13.60 43.51 0.28
N LYS A 518 14.58 43.18 -0.56
CA LYS A 518 14.34 42.67 -1.93
C LYS A 518 13.90 41.21 -1.93
N LEU A 519 14.40 40.44 -0.97
CA LEU A 519 14.07 39.03 -0.80
C LEU A 519 12.62 38.84 -0.34
N THR A 520 12.11 39.68 0.55
CA THR A 520 10.70 39.60 1.01
C THR A 520 9.72 39.83 -0.14
N ALA A 521 9.98 40.84 -0.98
CA ALA A 521 9.16 41.10 -2.19
C ALA A 521 9.26 39.97 -3.24
N PHE A 522 10.39 39.26 -3.30
CA PHE A 522 10.59 38.09 -4.16
C PHE A 522 9.90 36.82 -3.61
N LEU A 523 9.87 36.65 -2.29
CA LEU A 523 9.24 35.53 -1.60
C LEU A 523 7.70 35.58 -1.65
N ASP A 524 7.13 36.78 -1.76
CA ASP A 524 5.67 37.01 -1.86
C ASP A 524 5.13 36.95 -3.31
N ALA A 525 6.01 36.78 -4.31
CA ALA A 525 5.63 36.81 -5.73
C ALA A 525 5.05 35.46 -6.22
N SER A 526 4.09 35.53 -7.16
CA SER A 526 3.52 34.31 -7.75
C SER A 526 4.52 33.59 -8.67
N PRO A 527 4.41 32.27 -8.90
CA PRO A 527 5.34 31.51 -9.76
C PRO A 527 5.51 32.09 -11.18
N GLU A 528 4.47 32.75 -11.70
CA GLU A 528 4.48 33.41 -13.01
C GLU A 528 5.28 34.73 -13.01
N GLN A 529 5.46 35.35 -11.84
CA GLN A 529 6.24 36.59 -11.63
C GLN A 529 7.71 36.30 -11.30
N VAL A 530 7.99 35.16 -10.65
CA VAL A 530 9.33 34.77 -10.20
C VAL A 530 10.29 34.58 -11.37
N LEU A 531 9.86 33.90 -12.44
CA LEU A 531 10.73 33.54 -13.58
C LEU A 531 11.25 34.76 -14.39
N PRO A 532 10.39 35.71 -14.83
CA PRO A 532 10.85 36.92 -15.51
C PRO A 532 11.73 37.82 -14.62
N GLU A 533 11.43 37.91 -13.33
CA GLU A 533 12.21 38.73 -12.39
C GLU A 533 13.56 38.07 -12.06
N LEU A 534 13.63 36.74 -11.96
CA LEU A 534 14.89 36.00 -11.82
C LEU A 534 15.77 36.20 -13.07
N TYR A 535 15.18 36.12 -14.26
CA TYR A 535 15.88 36.36 -15.54
C TYR A 535 16.38 37.81 -15.66
N LYS A 536 15.57 38.77 -15.22
CA LYS A 536 15.93 40.19 -15.15
C LYS A 536 17.02 40.47 -14.11
N GLN A 537 17.00 39.80 -12.97
CA GLN A 537 18.05 39.92 -11.94
C GLN A 537 19.36 39.27 -12.37
N MET A 538 19.31 38.11 -13.03
CA MET A 538 20.48 37.48 -13.65
C MET A 538 21.11 38.38 -14.72
N ASN A 539 20.29 39.04 -15.55
CA ASN A 539 20.77 40.00 -16.54
C ASN A 539 21.29 41.31 -15.91
N ALA A 540 20.64 41.83 -14.86
CA ALA A 540 21.06 43.05 -14.18
C ALA A 540 22.37 42.86 -13.38
N ALA A 541 22.56 41.70 -12.75
CA ALA A 541 23.75 41.39 -11.95
C ALA A 541 25.01 41.17 -12.79
N SER A 542 24.89 40.92 -14.10
CA SER A 542 26.03 40.92 -15.03
C SER A 542 26.81 42.24 -15.07
N SER A 543 26.27 43.31 -14.49
CA SER A 543 26.86 44.65 -14.43
C SER A 543 27.49 45.02 -13.06
N SER A 544 27.38 44.17 -12.04
CA SER A 544 27.83 44.43 -10.66
C SER A 544 28.60 43.21 -10.12
N GLY A 545 29.89 43.40 -9.78
CA GLY A 545 30.82 42.31 -9.46
C GLY A 545 30.51 41.52 -8.18
N ASP A 546 29.88 42.13 -7.19
CA ASP A 546 29.57 41.49 -5.90
C ASP A 546 28.27 40.67 -5.95
N ASP A 547 27.29 41.07 -6.78
CA ASP A 547 26.04 40.30 -6.98
C ASP A 547 26.28 39.01 -7.80
N SER A 548 27.38 38.98 -8.56
CA SER A 548 27.75 37.86 -9.44
C SER A 548 28.11 36.58 -8.68
N ALA A 549 28.72 36.68 -7.49
CA ALA A 549 29.15 35.52 -6.69
C ALA A 549 27.98 34.83 -5.95
N ALA A 550 26.98 35.61 -5.49
CA ALA A 550 25.77 35.06 -4.87
C ALA A 550 24.88 34.36 -5.92
N ILE A 551 24.75 34.94 -7.12
CA ILE A 551 24.06 34.32 -8.25
C ILE A 551 24.82 33.10 -8.77
N TYR A 552 26.15 33.10 -8.69
CA TYR A 552 26.99 31.94 -8.99
C TYR A 552 26.72 30.75 -8.06
N HIS A 553 26.67 30.98 -6.75
CA HIS A 553 26.36 29.93 -5.77
C HIS A 553 24.91 29.43 -5.91
N LEU A 554 23.98 30.33 -6.18
CA LEU A 554 22.58 30.02 -6.44
C LEU A 554 22.42 29.18 -7.71
N ALA A 555 23.09 29.55 -8.81
CA ALA A 555 23.06 28.80 -10.06
C ALA A 555 23.67 27.40 -9.89
N LEU A 556 24.76 27.25 -9.13
CA LEU A 556 25.38 25.94 -8.84
C LEU A 556 24.43 25.04 -8.03
N LYS A 557 23.76 25.58 -7.01
CA LYS A 557 22.78 24.86 -6.17
C LYS A 557 21.49 24.53 -6.91
N MET A 558 20.99 25.45 -7.75
CA MET A 558 19.88 25.18 -8.67
C MET A 558 20.26 24.07 -9.65
N THR A 559 21.52 23.99 -10.07
CA THR A 559 22.00 22.94 -10.97
C THR A 559 22.13 21.58 -10.28
N GLU A 560 22.59 21.54 -9.03
CA GLU A 560 22.59 20.32 -8.19
C GLU A 560 21.16 19.80 -7.96
N SER A 561 20.24 20.70 -7.59
CA SER A 561 18.83 20.38 -7.38
C SER A 561 18.12 19.96 -8.68
N LEU A 562 18.43 20.61 -9.81
CA LEU A 562 17.93 20.21 -11.13
C LEU A 562 18.55 18.89 -11.61
N GLY A 563 19.76 18.53 -11.19
CA GLY A 563 20.37 17.21 -11.41
C GLY A 563 19.66 16.11 -10.62
N GLU A 564 19.32 16.37 -9.35
CA GLU A 564 18.50 15.48 -8.52
C GLU A 564 17.05 15.37 -9.05
N GLN A 565 16.48 16.46 -9.57
CA GLN A 565 15.17 16.44 -10.22
C GLN A 565 15.21 15.85 -11.63
N ALA A 566 16.34 15.92 -12.33
CA ALA A 566 16.57 15.21 -13.58
C ALA A 566 16.52 13.69 -13.32
N SER A 567 17.10 13.17 -12.22
CA SER A 567 16.85 11.78 -11.80
C SER A 567 15.38 11.47 -11.41
N HIS A 568 14.54 12.48 -11.20
CA HIS A 568 13.09 12.33 -11.07
C HIS A 568 12.29 12.60 -12.37
N ARG A 569 12.95 13.01 -13.46
CA ARG A 569 12.38 13.02 -14.83
C ARG A 569 12.23 11.56 -15.29
N GLN A 570 11.27 10.85 -14.73
CA GLN A 570 10.91 9.54 -15.22
C GLN A 570 10.27 9.72 -16.59
N ASN A 571 11.01 9.38 -17.64
CA ASN A 571 10.35 8.83 -18.80
C ASN A 571 9.62 7.57 -18.28
N PRO A 572 8.27 7.48 -18.34
CA PRO A 572 7.55 6.25 -17.98
C PRO A 572 8.09 5.03 -18.74
N GLU A 573 8.89 5.26 -19.78
CA GLU A 573 9.59 4.23 -20.50
C GLU A 573 10.73 3.51 -19.80
N ASN A 574 11.30 4.10 -18.76
CA ASN A 574 12.59 3.66 -18.21
C ASN A 574 12.49 2.92 -16.87
N GLY A 575 11.27 2.72 -16.34
CA GLY A 575 11.06 1.89 -15.15
C GLY A 575 11.04 0.39 -15.46
N ALA A 576 10.86 -0.44 -14.43
CA ALA A 576 10.58 -1.86 -14.63
C ALA A 576 9.47 -2.02 -15.68
N PRO A 577 9.60 -2.90 -16.69
CA PRO A 577 8.70 -2.85 -17.84
C PRO A 577 7.21 -3.00 -17.48
N TRP A 578 6.90 -3.76 -16.42
CA TRP A 578 5.51 -3.93 -15.94
C TRP A 578 4.98 -2.71 -15.20
N MET A 579 5.85 -1.90 -14.60
CA MET A 579 5.41 -0.77 -13.77
C MET A 579 4.77 0.34 -14.58
N ARG A 580 5.14 0.50 -15.84
CA ARG A 580 4.46 1.45 -16.73
C ARG A 580 2.98 1.08 -16.86
N ALA A 581 2.72 -0.16 -17.25
CA ALA A 581 1.36 -0.69 -17.39
C ALA A 581 0.61 -0.64 -16.05
N ALA A 582 1.28 -0.98 -14.94
CA ALA A 582 0.70 -0.87 -13.61
C ALA A 582 0.31 0.57 -13.25
N ASN A 583 1.18 1.56 -13.47
CA ASN A 583 0.89 2.96 -13.20
C ASN A 583 -0.24 3.52 -14.08
N GLU A 584 -0.26 3.15 -15.36
CA GLU A 584 -1.33 3.51 -16.30
C GLU A 584 -2.67 2.92 -15.86
N ASN A 585 -2.70 1.64 -15.48
CA ASN A 585 -3.89 1.00 -14.93
C ASN A 585 -4.31 1.63 -13.59
N TYR A 586 -3.32 2.00 -12.77
CA TYR A 586 -3.58 2.61 -11.47
C TYR A 586 -4.30 3.94 -11.61
N GLY A 587 -3.77 4.84 -12.43
CA GLY A 587 -4.35 6.17 -12.64
C GLY A 587 -5.70 6.14 -13.37
N SER A 588 -5.91 5.17 -14.27
CA SER A 588 -7.14 5.12 -15.09
C SER A 588 -8.26 4.27 -14.48
N VAL A 589 -7.96 3.24 -13.69
CA VAL A 589 -8.97 2.28 -13.21
C VAL A 589 -8.95 2.15 -11.68
N ILE A 590 -7.76 1.91 -11.11
CA ILE A 590 -7.63 1.57 -9.68
C ILE A 590 -8.00 2.77 -8.79
N ASP A 591 -7.55 3.98 -9.14
CA ASP A 591 -7.79 5.18 -8.32
C ASP A 591 -9.27 5.55 -8.23
N ALA A 592 -10.00 5.44 -9.36
CA ALA A 592 -11.43 5.65 -9.42
C ALA A 592 -12.20 4.61 -8.57
N ALA A 593 -11.82 3.34 -8.66
CA ALA A 593 -12.46 2.27 -7.89
C ALA A 593 -12.12 2.32 -6.39
N ALA A 594 -10.91 2.78 -6.03
CA ALA A 594 -10.42 2.78 -4.66
C ALA A 594 -11.21 3.71 -3.74
N ALA A 595 -11.74 4.84 -4.26
CA ALA A 595 -12.54 5.83 -3.54
C ALA A 595 -12.07 6.05 -2.09
N ARG A 596 -10.79 6.41 -1.92
CA ARG A 596 -10.15 6.57 -0.61
C ARG A 596 -9.71 8.00 -0.34
N HIS A 597 -9.75 8.39 0.93
CA HIS A 597 -9.01 9.53 1.45
C HIS A 597 -7.57 9.10 1.71
N ILE A 598 -6.63 9.85 1.16
CA ILE A 598 -5.22 9.75 1.48
C ILE A 598 -4.95 10.84 2.53
N GLY A 599 -5.12 10.47 3.80
CA GLY A 599 -4.98 11.39 4.93
C GLY A 599 -3.61 11.34 5.59
N THR A 600 -3.36 12.26 6.53
CA THR A 600 -2.31 12.08 7.54
C THR A 600 -2.61 10.87 8.42
N THR A 601 -1.57 10.32 9.05
CA THR A 601 -1.58 9.07 9.83
C THR A 601 -2.86 8.88 10.66
N ASN A 602 -3.49 7.71 10.56
CA ASN A 602 -4.70 7.39 11.31
C ASN A 602 -4.49 7.57 12.83
N LEU A 603 -5.17 8.56 13.42
CA LEU A 603 -5.11 8.85 14.87
C LEU A 603 -5.54 7.65 15.74
N ASN A 604 -6.34 6.71 15.21
CA ASN A 604 -6.74 5.49 15.93
C ASN A 604 -5.60 4.49 16.10
N ARG A 605 -4.41 4.73 15.50
CA ARG A 605 -3.18 3.96 15.76
C ARG A 605 -2.79 3.94 17.23
N MET A 606 -3.21 4.95 17.99
CA MET A 606 -2.79 5.16 19.37
C MET A 606 -3.52 4.31 20.40
N ALA A 607 -4.59 3.63 20.02
CA ALA A 607 -5.36 2.82 20.94
C ALA A 607 -5.24 1.34 20.52
N PRO A 608 -4.80 0.42 21.41
CA PRO A 608 -4.89 -1.02 21.20
C PRO A 608 -6.36 -1.45 21.32
N THR A 609 -7.21 -0.88 20.47
CA THR A 609 -8.66 -1.08 20.50
C THR A 609 -9.13 -1.58 19.15
N SER A 610 -10.08 -2.50 19.21
CA SER A 610 -10.85 -3.02 18.10
C SER A 610 -11.52 -1.91 17.27
N GLY A 611 -11.23 -1.82 15.97
CA GLY A 611 -12.03 -1.06 15.00
C GLY A 611 -11.19 -0.28 13.97
N ILE A 612 -11.54 -0.46 12.70
CA ILE A 612 -11.04 0.21 11.48
C ILE A 612 -9.55 0.02 11.12
N THR A 613 -8.63 -0.22 12.06
CA THR A 613 -7.27 -0.66 11.72
C THR A 613 -7.19 -2.18 11.78
N THR A 614 -6.35 -2.76 10.95
CA THR A 614 -6.12 -4.19 10.74
C THR A 614 -5.54 -4.91 11.99
N HIS A 615 -5.66 -4.31 13.18
CA HIS A 615 -5.31 -4.91 14.48
C HIS A 615 -6.25 -6.04 14.93
N HIS A 616 -7.27 -6.37 14.13
CA HIS A 616 -8.09 -7.57 14.27
C HIS A 616 -7.50 -8.80 13.61
N GLN A 617 -6.39 -8.66 12.88
CA GLN A 617 -5.62 -9.85 12.55
C GLN A 617 -5.20 -10.49 13.87
N PRO A 618 -5.40 -11.81 14.05
CA PRO A 618 -4.97 -12.49 15.25
C PRO A 618 -3.53 -12.08 15.56
N TYR A 619 -3.22 -11.97 16.85
CA TYR A 619 -1.90 -11.56 17.33
C TYR A 619 -0.86 -12.57 16.80
N ILE A 620 -0.28 -12.30 15.63
CA ILE A 620 0.54 -13.27 14.87
C ILE A 620 1.98 -13.32 15.41
N ALA A 621 2.46 -12.28 16.11
CA ALA A 621 3.78 -12.29 16.74
C ALA A 621 3.81 -11.41 18.00
N ASP A 622 4.30 -11.97 19.11
CA ASP A 622 4.53 -11.24 20.36
C ASP A 622 5.70 -10.23 20.19
N GLY A 623 5.45 -8.97 20.55
CA GLY A 623 6.52 -8.02 20.86
C GLY A 623 7.12 -7.20 19.71
N THR A 624 6.53 -7.22 18.51
CA THR A 624 6.95 -6.33 17.39
C THR A 624 5.96 -5.19 17.19
N GLU A 625 6.44 -3.95 17.05
CA GLU A 625 5.59 -2.81 16.68
C GLU A 625 4.89 -3.10 15.33
N PRO A 626 3.58 -2.80 15.20
CA PRO A 626 2.92 -2.88 13.91
C PRO A 626 3.56 -1.84 12.98
N ALA A 627 4.20 -2.34 11.92
CA ALA A 627 4.57 -1.53 10.79
C ALA A 627 3.33 -0.84 10.24
N MET A 628 3.52 0.34 9.64
CA MET A 628 2.42 1.08 9.07
C MET A 628 1.68 0.22 8.03
N HIS A 629 0.42 -0.06 8.30
CA HIS A 629 -0.44 -0.77 7.37
C HIS A 629 -1.02 0.23 6.37
N PRO A 630 -1.27 -0.18 5.12
CA PRO A 630 -2.02 0.64 4.16
C PRO A 630 -3.33 1.18 4.73
N SER A 631 -4.02 0.41 5.58
CA SER A 631 -5.23 0.81 6.32
C SER A 631 -5.01 2.00 7.30
N ASP A 632 -3.78 2.28 7.70
CA ASP A 632 -3.42 3.44 8.55
C ASP A 632 -3.36 4.76 7.77
N ARG A 633 -3.28 4.70 6.43
CA ARG A 633 -3.22 5.88 5.56
C ARG A 633 -4.44 6.01 4.65
N ASN A 634 -4.91 4.87 4.18
CA ASN A 634 -5.98 4.78 3.20
C ASN A 634 -7.28 4.46 3.92
N ARG A 635 -8.16 5.46 4.02
CA ARG A 635 -9.51 5.29 4.54
C ARG A 635 -10.51 5.36 3.38
N PRO A 636 -11.48 4.46 3.25
CA PRO A 636 -12.49 4.59 2.22
C PRO A 636 -13.36 5.84 2.47
N LYS A 637 -13.80 6.45 1.38
CA LYS A 637 -14.75 7.58 1.35
C LYS A 637 -16.16 7.04 1.55
N LEU A 638 -16.55 6.74 2.79
CA LEU A 638 -17.85 6.12 3.07
C LEU A 638 -19.05 7.06 2.86
N GLU A 639 -18.80 8.37 2.87
CA GLU A 639 -19.77 9.41 2.55
C GLU A 639 -20.05 9.54 1.05
N SER A 640 -19.13 9.05 0.21
CA SER A 640 -19.25 9.03 -1.25
C SER A 640 -18.52 7.81 -1.82
N PRO A 641 -18.97 6.59 -1.50
CA PRO A 641 -18.27 5.38 -1.89
C PRO A 641 -18.32 5.18 -3.41
N SER A 642 -17.30 4.53 -3.98
CA SER A 642 -17.40 4.02 -5.36
C SER A 642 -18.50 2.97 -5.45
N ASN A 643 -19.00 2.72 -6.66
CA ASN A 643 -19.94 1.62 -6.90
C ASN A 643 -19.32 0.27 -6.49
N ALA A 644 -18.07 0.01 -6.87
CA ALA A 644 -17.35 -1.20 -6.46
C ALA A 644 -17.32 -1.37 -4.92
N LEU A 645 -16.98 -0.31 -4.18
CA LEU A 645 -17.01 -0.33 -2.71
C LEU A 645 -18.42 -0.59 -2.18
N LYS A 646 -19.42 0.11 -2.70
CA LYS A 646 -20.83 -0.07 -2.28
C LYS A 646 -21.30 -1.51 -2.52
N THR A 647 -21.08 -2.04 -3.70
CA THR A 647 -21.43 -3.43 -4.05
C THR A 647 -20.73 -4.41 -3.11
N ALA A 648 -19.42 -4.25 -2.86
CA ALA A 648 -18.69 -5.12 -1.95
C ALA A 648 -19.27 -5.08 -0.52
N LEU A 649 -19.47 -3.89 0.03
CA LEU A 649 -20.04 -3.70 1.37
C LEU A 649 -21.43 -4.32 1.49
N GLU A 650 -22.31 -4.11 0.52
CA GLU A 650 -23.66 -4.68 0.50
C GLU A 650 -23.68 -6.20 0.41
N ASN A 651 -22.62 -6.82 -0.11
CA ASN A 651 -22.45 -8.27 -0.16
C ASN A 651 -21.63 -8.82 1.04
N GLY A 652 -21.43 -8.01 2.08
CA GLY A 652 -20.75 -8.45 3.30
C GLY A 652 -19.28 -8.78 3.11
N LEU A 653 -18.61 -8.12 2.15
CA LEU A 653 -17.17 -8.21 1.96
C LEU A 653 -16.44 -7.22 2.88
N PRO A 654 -15.33 -7.63 3.51
CA PRO A 654 -14.40 -6.67 4.08
C PRO A 654 -13.77 -5.89 2.92
N TYR A 655 -13.91 -4.57 2.92
CA TYR A 655 -13.31 -3.70 1.90
C TYR A 655 -12.54 -2.62 2.64
N VAL A 656 -11.21 -2.65 2.58
CA VAL A 656 -10.37 -2.02 3.60
C VAL A 656 -9.92 -0.64 3.16
N SER A 657 -9.31 -0.58 1.99
CA SER A 657 -8.52 0.56 1.55
C SER A 657 -8.71 0.91 0.07
N GLY A 658 -9.63 0.24 -0.62
CA GLY A 658 -9.72 0.32 -2.07
C GLY A 658 -9.02 -0.82 -2.76
N VAL A 659 -9.22 -0.91 -4.07
CA VAL A 659 -8.53 -1.86 -4.95
C VAL A 659 -7.00 -1.82 -4.72
N SER A 660 -6.38 -3.01 -4.65
CA SER A 660 -4.99 -3.17 -4.23
C SER A 660 -3.98 -2.75 -5.32
N GLY A 661 -3.26 -1.65 -5.05
CA GLY A 661 -2.16 -1.20 -5.90
C GLY A 661 -1.01 -2.20 -5.98
N SER A 662 -0.73 -2.91 -4.89
CA SER A 662 0.31 -3.94 -4.86
C SER A 662 -0.08 -5.19 -5.66
N THR A 663 -1.36 -5.59 -5.66
CA THR A 663 -1.85 -6.64 -6.57
C THR A 663 -1.69 -6.19 -8.01
N ASN A 664 -2.01 -4.94 -8.32
CA ASN A 664 -1.85 -4.38 -9.65
C ASN A 664 -0.38 -4.45 -10.12
N ILE A 665 0.58 -4.04 -9.29
CA ILE A 665 2.01 -4.17 -9.59
C ILE A 665 2.40 -5.64 -9.83
N GLY A 666 2.05 -6.54 -8.90
CA GLY A 666 2.41 -7.95 -8.98
C GLY A 666 1.82 -8.65 -10.21
N MET A 667 0.55 -8.41 -10.51
CA MET A 667 -0.13 -9.04 -11.64
C MET A 667 0.33 -8.51 -12.99
N HIS A 668 0.71 -7.24 -13.11
CA HIS A 668 1.36 -6.74 -14.33
C HIS A 668 2.75 -7.36 -14.54
N MET A 669 3.50 -7.66 -13.48
CA MET A 669 4.75 -8.43 -13.60
C MET A 669 4.46 -9.85 -14.08
N VAL A 670 3.50 -10.53 -13.46
CA VAL A 670 3.05 -11.88 -13.85
C VAL A 670 2.64 -11.91 -15.33
N HIS A 671 1.97 -10.88 -15.83
CA HIS A 671 1.56 -10.79 -17.23
C HIS A 671 2.75 -10.74 -18.21
N GLN A 672 3.89 -10.21 -17.79
CA GLN A 672 5.11 -10.20 -18.60
C GLN A 672 5.90 -11.50 -18.54
N MET A 673 5.56 -12.40 -17.62
CA MET A 673 6.24 -13.67 -17.43
C MET A 673 5.57 -14.76 -18.26
N GLN A 674 6.34 -15.46 -19.08
CA GLN A 674 5.83 -16.55 -19.93
C GLN A 674 5.69 -17.89 -19.20
N ASN A 675 6.44 -18.09 -18.11
CA ASN A 675 6.59 -19.37 -17.41
C ASN A 675 6.02 -19.32 -15.99
N ILE A 676 4.83 -18.76 -15.82
CA ILE A 676 4.18 -18.71 -14.51
C ILE A 676 2.70 -19.02 -14.62
N ASN A 677 2.20 -19.80 -13.67
CA ASN A 677 0.77 -19.94 -13.46
C ASN A 677 0.27 -18.67 -12.76
N ALA A 678 -0.46 -17.83 -13.48
CA ALA A 678 -0.95 -16.55 -12.97
C ALA A 678 -1.88 -16.68 -11.77
N GLN A 679 -2.61 -17.80 -11.67
CA GLN A 679 -3.51 -18.08 -10.57
C GLN A 679 -2.75 -18.44 -9.28
N GLU A 680 -1.69 -19.25 -9.38
CA GLU A 680 -0.79 -19.54 -8.25
C GLU A 680 -0.04 -18.29 -7.80
N ALA A 681 0.38 -17.45 -8.75
CA ALA A 681 1.01 -16.18 -8.46
C ALA A 681 0.06 -15.23 -7.71
N LEU A 682 -1.20 -15.14 -8.14
CA LEU A 682 -2.21 -14.36 -7.45
C LEU A 682 -2.43 -14.84 -6.02
N LEU A 683 -2.47 -16.15 -5.78
CA LEU A 683 -2.62 -16.69 -4.42
C LEU A 683 -1.44 -16.29 -3.53
N GLY A 684 -0.19 -16.39 -4.00
CA GLY A 684 0.98 -15.93 -3.25
C GLY A 684 1.00 -14.41 -2.99
N ILE A 685 0.59 -13.60 -3.97
CA ILE A 685 0.43 -12.15 -3.80
C ILE A 685 -0.65 -11.85 -2.75
N MET A 686 -1.78 -12.56 -2.79
CA MET A 686 -2.88 -12.39 -1.86
C MET A 686 -2.49 -12.81 -0.44
N MET A 687 -1.72 -13.89 -0.29
CA MET A 687 -1.16 -14.28 1.01
C MET A 687 -0.36 -13.13 1.63
N PHE A 688 0.54 -12.49 0.86
CA PHE A 688 1.28 -11.32 1.35
C PHE A 688 0.36 -10.17 1.76
N LEU A 689 -0.58 -9.81 0.89
CA LEU A 689 -1.39 -8.60 1.10
C LEU A 689 -2.36 -8.73 2.25
N THR A 690 -2.97 -9.90 2.41
CA THR A 690 -3.84 -10.16 3.55
C THR A 690 -2.97 -10.28 4.79
N TYR A 691 -1.94 -11.13 4.82
CA TYR A 691 -1.14 -11.38 6.03
C TYR A 691 -0.37 -10.15 6.56
N ASP A 692 0.18 -9.33 5.67
CA ASP A 692 0.99 -8.16 6.03
C ASP A 692 0.22 -6.84 5.94
N GLY A 693 -0.50 -6.65 4.82
CA GLY A 693 -1.10 -5.37 4.47
C GLY A 693 -2.50 -5.17 5.04
N GLY A 694 -3.11 -6.23 5.57
CA GLY A 694 -4.50 -6.24 6.01
C GLY A 694 -5.47 -5.85 4.89
N HIS A 695 -5.08 -6.10 3.64
CA HIS A 695 -5.97 -6.04 2.48
C HIS A 695 -6.96 -7.20 2.54
N SER A 696 -8.12 -7.02 1.93
CA SER A 696 -9.03 -8.14 1.74
C SER A 696 -8.63 -8.98 0.53
N MET A 697 -8.94 -10.28 0.57
CA MET A 697 -8.79 -11.18 -0.57
C MET A 697 -9.58 -10.66 -1.76
N HIS A 698 -10.74 -10.05 -1.52
CA HIS A 698 -11.55 -9.43 -2.57
C HIS A 698 -10.84 -8.27 -3.28
N GLU A 699 -10.08 -7.43 -2.59
CA GLU A 699 -9.32 -6.35 -3.24
C GLU A 699 -8.31 -6.90 -4.25
N ALA A 700 -7.72 -8.07 -3.98
CA ALA A 700 -6.82 -8.75 -4.92
C ALA A 700 -7.59 -9.45 -6.06
N LEU A 701 -8.68 -10.15 -5.76
CA LEU A 701 -9.53 -10.80 -6.76
C LEU A 701 -10.15 -9.79 -7.73
N TRP A 702 -10.50 -8.60 -7.26
CA TRP A 702 -11.04 -7.53 -8.09
C TRP A 702 -10.04 -7.10 -9.16
N VAL A 703 -8.76 -6.90 -8.79
CA VAL A 703 -7.70 -6.55 -9.76
C VAL A 703 -7.51 -7.66 -10.77
N ALA A 704 -7.43 -8.90 -10.30
CA ALA A 704 -7.27 -10.05 -11.18
C ALA A 704 -8.47 -10.21 -12.13
N HIS A 705 -9.69 -9.95 -11.66
CA HIS A 705 -10.89 -9.96 -12.49
C HIS A 705 -10.76 -8.92 -13.59
N GLN A 706 -10.44 -7.67 -13.23
CA GLN A 706 -10.25 -6.61 -14.21
C GLN A 706 -9.19 -6.96 -15.25
N LEU A 707 -8.02 -7.44 -14.84
CA LEU A 707 -6.93 -7.78 -15.76
C LEU A 707 -7.22 -9.04 -16.60
N SER A 708 -7.98 -10.01 -16.10
CA SER A 708 -8.40 -11.20 -16.86
C SER A 708 -9.37 -10.89 -18.00
N ARG A 709 -10.03 -9.73 -17.92
CA ARG A 709 -11.08 -9.28 -18.84
C ARG A 709 -10.56 -8.38 -19.97
N GLU A 710 -9.31 -7.94 -19.87
CA GLU A 710 -8.64 -7.19 -20.93
C GLU A 710 -8.25 -8.11 -22.11
N PRO A 711 -8.14 -7.58 -23.34
CA PRO A 711 -7.61 -8.33 -24.46
C PRO A 711 -6.20 -8.86 -24.16
N GLY A 712 -6.01 -10.18 -24.31
CA GLY A 712 -4.75 -10.83 -23.92
C GLY A 712 -4.56 -10.95 -22.39
N GLY A 713 -5.62 -10.74 -21.62
CA GLY A 713 -5.62 -10.74 -20.15
C GLY A 713 -5.10 -12.02 -19.51
N LEU A 714 -4.78 -11.93 -18.23
CA LEU A 714 -4.22 -13.04 -17.46
C LEU A 714 -5.22 -14.20 -17.34
N PRO A 715 -4.78 -15.45 -17.55
CA PRO A 715 -5.64 -16.63 -17.42
C PRO A 715 -5.85 -16.97 -15.94
N VAL A 716 -6.65 -16.17 -15.23
CA VAL A 716 -6.99 -16.39 -13.82
C VAL A 716 -8.47 -16.65 -13.67
N ALA A 717 -8.83 -17.79 -13.08
CA ALA A 717 -10.20 -18.17 -12.79
C ALA A 717 -10.69 -17.52 -11.48
N VAL A 718 -10.88 -16.19 -11.47
CA VAL A 718 -11.47 -15.48 -10.30
C VAL A 718 -12.99 -15.41 -10.33
N SER A 719 -13.59 -15.68 -11.48
CA SER A 719 -15.04 -15.72 -11.70
C SER A 719 -15.36 -16.60 -12.89
N ALA A 720 -16.65 -16.90 -13.09
CA ALA A 720 -17.12 -17.47 -14.34
C ALA A 720 -16.59 -16.67 -15.55
N PRO A 721 -16.31 -17.34 -16.69
CA PRO A 721 -16.00 -16.66 -17.95
C PRO A 721 -17.04 -15.58 -18.27
N ARG A 722 -16.62 -14.49 -18.93
CA ARG A 722 -17.53 -13.42 -19.34
C ARG A 722 -18.59 -14.07 -20.22
N ASP A 723 -19.85 -13.96 -19.83
CA ASP A 723 -20.96 -14.35 -20.69
C ASP A 723 -21.02 -13.34 -21.85
N PRO A 724 -20.68 -13.75 -23.09
CA PRO A 724 -20.66 -12.82 -24.22
C PRO A 724 -22.05 -12.25 -24.51
N ALA A 725 -23.12 -13.01 -24.24
CA ALA A 725 -24.49 -12.57 -24.48
C ALA A 725 -24.92 -11.52 -23.46
N ALA A 726 -24.61 -11.73 -22.18
CA ALA A 726 -24.88 -10.74 -21.13
C ALA A 726 -24.08 -9.45 -21.34
N PHE A 727 -22.80 -9.56 -21.74
CA PHE A 727 -21.97 -8.40 -22.07
C PHE A 727 -22.54 -7.63 -23.26
N GLU A 728 -22.88 -8.32 -24.34
CA GLU A 728 -23.44 -7.71 -25.54
C GLU A 728 -24.80 -7.05 -25.27
N ALA A 729 -25.69 -7.71 -24.53
CA ALA A 729 -26.96 -7.13 -24.12
C ALA A 729 -26.77 -5.83 -23.33
N LYS A 730 -25.78 -5.80 -22.42
CA LYS A 730 -25.48 -4.62 -21.62
C LYS A 730 -24.83 -3.50 -22.43
N ARG A 731 -23.94 -3.84 -23.38
CA ARG A 731 -23.39 -2.90 -24.36
C ARG A 731 -24.49 -2.25 -25.19
N LEU A 732 -25.42 -3.04 -25.73
CA LEU A 732 -26.56 -2.53 -26.51
C LEU A 732 -27.48 -1.64 -25.67
N GLU A 733 -27.68 -1.95 -24.38
CA GLU A 733 -28.40 -1.07 -23.45
C GLU A 733 -27.71 0.30 -23.31
N PHE A 734 -26.39 0.34 -23.10
CA PHE A 734 -25.64 1.59 -23.02
C PHE A 734 -25.63 2.34 -24.37
N LEU A 735 -25.47 1.63 -25.48
CA LEU A 735 -25.50 2.21 -26.81
C LEU A 735 -26.84 2.92 -27.08
N GLY A 736 -27.96 2.27 -26.75
CA GLY A 736 -29.30 2.88 -26.87
C GLY A 736 -29.46 4.14 -26.01
N LYS A 737 -28.85 4.16 -24.81
CA LYS A 737 -28.84 5.36 -23.94
C LYS A 737 -28.02 6.50 -24.53
N LEU A 738 -26.82 6.22 -25.06
CA LEU A 738 -25.92 7.23 -25.65
C LEU A 738 -26.44 7.78 -26.99
N GLN A 739 -27.30 7.02 -27.68
CA GLN A 739 -27.93 7.45 -28.93
C GLN A 739 -29.26 8.21 -28.72
N SER A 740 -29.87 8.12 -27.54
CA SER A 740 -31.15 8.77 -27.26
C SER A 740 -30.99 10.29 -27.02
N PRO A 741 -31.78 11.16 -27.67
CA PRO A 741 -31.74 12.61 -27.47
C PRO A 741 -32.33 13.06 -26.12
N ALA A 742 -32.80 12.14 -25.27
CA ALA A 742 -33.51 12.44 -24.02
C ALA A 742 -32.59 12.85 -22.85
N GLY A 743 -31.40 13.39 -23.12
CA GLY A 743 -30.66 14.26 -22.20
C GLY A 743 -30.41 13.68 -20.81
N ALA A 744 -29.25 13.08 -20.62
CA ALA A 744 -28.59 13.12 -19.33
C ALA A 744 -27.29 13.89 -19.53
N ASP A 745 -27.31 15.22 -19.37
CA ASP A 745 -26.09 15.98 -19.16
C ASP A 745 -25.62 15.68 -17.73
N VAL A 746 -24.89 14.58 -17.56
CA VAL A 746 -24.34 14.16 -16.26
C VAL A 746 -22.98 14.81 -16.01
N SER A 747 -22.59 15.83 -16.78
CA SER A 747 -21.28 16.49 -16.64
C SER A 747 -21.11 17.30 -15.36
N ALA A 748 -22.17 17.45 -14.55
CA ALA A 748 -22.22 18.34 -13.40
C ALA A 748 -21.21 17.98 -12.28
N ASP A 749 -20.81 16.72 -12.13
CA ASP A 749 -19.96 16.27 -11.00
C ASP A 749 -18.52 15.89 -11.39
N ILE A 750 -18.08 16.22 -12.60
CA ILE A 750 -16.70 15.92 -13.03
C ILE A 750 -15.77 17.07 -12.61
N SER A 751 -14.67 16.74 -11.93
CA SER A 751 -13.63 17.73 -11.59
C SER A 751 -13.08 18.40 -12.86
N GLU A 752 -12.74 19.70 -12.78
CA GLU A 752 -12.19 20.45 -13.93
C GLU A 752 -10.94 19.80 -14.55
N GLN A 753 -10.11 19.14 -13.75
CA GLN A 753 -8.93 18.41 -14.24
C GLN A 753 -9.31 17.28 -15.20
N LYS A 754 -10.33 16.48 -14.84
CA LYS A 754 -10.84 15.38 -15.67
C LYS A 754 -11.51 15.89 -16.94
N LYS A 755 -12.23 17.02 -16.87
CA LYS A 755 -12.75 17.71 -18.06
C LYS A 755 -11.62 18.15 -18.99
N LYS A 756 -10.51 18.65 -18.45
CA LYS A 756 -9.33 19.04 -19.23
C LYS A 756 -8.69 17.83 -19.94
N SER A 757 -8.48 16.72 -19.24
CA SER A 757 -7.92 15.51 -19.85
C SER A 757 -8.83 14.95 -20.96
N ALA A 758 -10.14 14.91 -20.75
CA ALA A 758 -11.09 14.50 -21.79
C ALA A 758 -11.04 15.43 -23.03
N LYS A 759 -10.92 16.75 -22.82
CA LYS A 759 -10.76 17.73 -23.91
C LYS A 759 -9.45 17.54 -24.68
N GLU A 760 -8.35 17.28 -23.99
CA GLU A 760 -7.05 17.00 -24.62
C GLU A 760 -7.13 15.76 -25.52
N TRP A 761 -7.69 14.65 -25.03
CA TRP A 761 -7.89 13.44 -25.84
C TRP A 761 -8.87 13.65 -27.00
N ALA A 762 -9.92 14.44 -26.80
CA ALA A 762 -10.85 14.84 -27.86
C ALA A 762 -10.14 15.65 -28.95
N GLY A 763 -9.23 16.56 -28.59
CA GLY A 763 -8.40 17.30 -29.54
C GLY A 763 -7.48 16.39 -30.35
N TRP A 764 -6.81 15.44 -29.71
CA TRP A 764 -5.98 14.45 -30.42
C TRP A 764 -6.79 13.59 -31.39
N LEU A 765 -7.94 13.08 -30.94
CA LEU A 765 -8.85 12.31 -31.78
C LEU A 765 -9.41 13.17 -32.93
N ALA A 766 -9.64 14.46 -32.69
CA ALA A 766 -10.07 15.39 -33.72
C ALA A 766 -8.98 15.59 -34.79
N ILE A 767 -7.74 15.87 -34.41
CA ILE A 767 -6.68 16.19 -35.36
C ILE A 767 -6.19 14.97 -36.15
N ASP A 768 -6.39 13.75 -35.64
CA ASP A 768 -5.92 12.54 -36.31
C ASP A 768 -6.59 12.34 -37.69
N GLN A 769 -5.79 12.37 -38.76
CA GLN A 769 -6.23 12.12 -40.14
C GLN A 769 -6.14 10.63 -40.52
N GLY A 770 -5.90 9.73 -39.56
CA GLY A 770 -5.74 8.30 -39.80
C GLY A 770 -4.39 7.93 -40.43
N THR A 771 -3.48 8.89 -40.56
CA THR A 771 -2.15 8.71 -41.16
C THR A 771 -1.05 8.52 -40.12
N ASN A 772 -1.35 8.69 -38.83
CA ASN A 772 -0.36 8.51 -37.76
C ASN A 772 -0.27 7.02 -37.36
N PRO A 773 0.78 6.29 -37.77
CA PRO A 773 0.91 4.87 -37.43
C PRO A 773 1.15 4.64 -35.93
N ALA A 774 1.63 5.66 -35.20
CA ALA A 774 1.90 5.54 -33.77
C ALA A 774 0.62 5.53 -32.92
N TRP A 775 -0.46 6.13 -33.42
CA TRP A 775 -1.73 6.27 -32.70
C TRP A 775 -2.91 6.11 -33.66
N PRO A 776 -3.30 4.86 -33.99
CA PRO A 776 -4.48 4.63 -34.81
C PRO A 776 -5.70 5.32 -34.20
N THR A 777 -6.59 5.87 -35.02
CA THR A 777 -7.79 6.59 -34.59
C THR A 777 -8.61 5.79 -33.56
N ALA A 778 -8.69 4.47 -33.73
CA ALA A 778 -9.34 3.55 -32.78
C ALA A 778 -8.67 3.52 -31.39
N ALA A 779 -7.34 3.61 -31.31
CA ALA A 779 -6.61 3.65 -30.05
C ALA A 779 -6.86 4.97 -29.29
N LEU A 780 -6.91 6.11 -30.01
CA LEU A 780 -7.28 7.40 -29.44
C LEU A 780 -8.74 7.42 -28.96
N ALA A 781 -9.66 6.87 -29.76
CA ALA A 781 -11.06 6.73 -29.38
C ALA A 781 -11.25 5.82 -28.17
N GLY A 782 -10.54 4.69 -28.10
CA GLY A 782 -10.55 3.81 -26.93
C GLY A 782 -10.04 4.48 -25.66
N ARG A 783 -8.97 5.29 -25.75
CA ARG A 783 -8.45 6.06 -24.60
C ARG A 783 -9.43 7.13 -24.13
N LEU A 784 -9.98 7.91 -25.06
CA LEU A 784 -10.99 8.91 -24.73
C LEU A 784 -12.24 8.23 -24.12
N ALA A 785 -12.71 7.13 -24.72
CA ALA A 785 -13.85 6.38 -24.21
C ALA A 785 -13.64 5.87 -22.78
N LYS A 786 -12.45 5.34 -22.48
CA LYS A 786 -12.09 4.89 -21.13
C LYS A 786 -12.13 6.05 -20.14
N GLU A 787 -11.53 7.19 -20.49
CA GLU A 787 -11.55 8.39 -19.65
C GLU A 787 -12.98 8.87 -19.39
N LEU A 788 -13.84 8.89 -20.41
CA LEU A 788 -15.23 9.31 -20.27
C LEU A 788 -16.03 8.34 -19.39
N ALA A 789 -15.89 7.02 -19.62
CA ALA A 789 -16.60 5.99 -18.86
C ALA A 789 -16.21 5.98 -17.38
N GLU A 790 -14.92 6.07 -17.05
CA GLU A 790 -14.42 6.05 -15.66
C GLU A 790 -14.84 7.30 -14.86
N ASN A 791 -15.06 8.42 -15.56
CA ASN A 791 -15.56 9.64 -14.98
C ASN A 791 -17.08 9.73 -14.97
N ASN A 792 -17.78 8.64 -15.32
CA ASN A 792 -19.24 8.60 -15.53
C ASN A 792 -19.74 9.74 -16.43
N PHE A 793 -18.92 10.20 -17.37
CA PHE A 793 -19.34 11.15 -18.39
C PHE A 793 -20.22 10.41 -19.40
N VAL A 794 -21.52 10.65 -19.28
CA VAL A 794 -22.51 10.18 -20.24
C VAL A 794 -23.03 11.41 -20.96
N ALA A 795 -22.83 11.43 -22.27
CA ALA A 795 -23.40 12.43 -23.16
C ALA A 795 -24.18 11.70 -24.25
N ASP A 796 -25.16 12.38 -24.83
CA ASP A 796 -25.80 11.91 -26.04
C ASP A 796 -24.91 12.20 -27.27
N ARG A 797 -25.37 11.77 -28.45
CA ARG A 797 -24.68 12.04 -29.72
C ARG A 797 -24.39 13.52 -29.94
N ALA A 798 -25.29 14.42 -29.55
CA ALA A 798 -25.10 15.86 -29.72
C ALA A 798 -23.99 16.37 -28.80
N GLY A 799 -23.95 15.90 -27.55
CA GLY A 799 -22.89 16.21 -26.60
C GLY A 799 -21.51 15.75 -27.05
N PHE A 800 -21.38 14.54 -27.61
CA PHE A 800 -20.11 14.09 -28.20
C PHE A 800 -19.72 14.86 -29.46
N THR A 801 -20.69 15.19 -30.30
CA THR A 801 -20.45 16.04 -31.50
C THR A 801 -19.88 17.38 -31.08
N LYS A 802 -20.50 18.01 -30.08
CA LYS A 802 -20.02 19.27 -29.50
C LYS A 802 -18.64 19.12 -28.88
N LEU A 803 -18.39 18.04 -28.11
CA LEU A 803 -17.07 17.79 -27.50
C LEU A 803 -15.97 17.72 -28.56
N LEU A 804 -16.18 17.02 -29.69
CA LEU A 804 -15.19 16.99 -30.76
C LEU A 804 -15.08 18.35 -31.47
N GLN A 805 -16.19 19.01 -31.77
CA GLN A 805 -16.21 20.32 -32.43
C GLN A 805 -15.48 21.40 -31.64
N ASP A 806 -15.72 21.48 -30.33
CA ASP A 806 -15.13 22.47 -29.43
C ASP A 806 -13.60 22.29 -29.29
N ASN A 807 -13.05 21.14 -29.72
CA ASN A 807 -11.62 20.82 -29.64
C ASN A 807 -10.94 20.65 -31.02
N ILE A 808 -11.62 20.97 -32.12
CA ILE A 808 -10.99 21.07 -33.44
C ILE A 808 -10.19 22.37 -33.50
N ASP A 809 -8.91 22.27 -33.89
CA ASP A 809 -8.12 23.45 -34.24
C ASP A 809 -8.78 24.17 -35.44
N PRO A 810 -9.19 25.44 -35.31
CA PRO A 810 -9.78 26.21 -36.40
C PRO A 810 -8.95 26.21 -37.69
N ALA A 811 -7.63 26.06 -37.60
CA ALA A 811 -6.73 26.01 -38.74
C ALA A 811 -6.82 24.71 -39.56
N HIS A 812 -7.32 23.63 -38.97
CA HIS A 812 -7.29 22.27 -39.54
C HIS A 812 -8.68 21.71 -39.83
N GLY A 813 -9.69 22.58 -39.99
CA GLY A 813 -11.12 22.26 -40.07
C GLY A 813 -11.46 20.85 -40.58
N MET A 814 -12.20 20.10 -39.77
CA MET A 814 -12.63 18.74 -40.12
C MET A 814 -13.95 18.77 -40.90
N PRO A 815 -14.08 18.01 -42.01
CA PRO A 815 -15.36 17.81 -42.68
C PRO A 815 -16.41 17.25 -41.71
N ALA A 816 -17.66 17.75 -41.80
CA ALA A 816 -18.75 17.32 -40.91
C ALA A 816 -19.01 15.80 -40.95
N HIS A 817 -18.77 15.16 -42.11
CA HIS A 817 -18.87 13.71 -42.27
C HIS A 817 -17.88 12.95 -41.37
N ASP A 818 -16.64 13.44 -41.27
CA ASP A 818 -15.59 12.79 -40.48
C ASP A 818 -15.84 12.95 -38.98
N ILE A 819 -16.43 14.08 -38.57
CA ILE A 819 -16.90 14.27 -37.19
C ILE A 819 -17.97 13.24 -36.86
N ALA A 820 -18.98 13.06 -37.71
CA ALA A 820 -20.06 12.11 -37.47
C ALA A 820 -19.53 10.67 -37.33
N GLN A 821 -18.60 10.26 -38.19
CA GLN A 821 -17.96 8.93 -38.10
C GLN A 821 -17.16 8.76 -36.82
N LYS A 822 -16.36 9.76 -36.42
CA LYS A 822 -15.59 9.73 -35.16
C LYS A 822 -16.51 9.72 -33.94
N VAL A 823 -17.64 10.42 -33.97
CA VAL A 823 -18.67 10.38 -32.91
C VAL A 823 -19.26 8.97 -32.80
N ASP A 824 -19.63 8.34 -33.91
CA ASP A 824 -20.18 6.97 -33.89
C ASP A 824 -19.17 5.96 -33.33
N MET A 825 -17.92 6.05 -33.75
CA MET A 825 -16.84 5.23 -33.21
C MET A 825 -16.63 5.50 -31.72
N LEU A 826 -16.68 6.76 -31.28
CA LEU A 826 -16.51 7.12 -29.87
C LEU A 826 -17.67 6.58 -29.02
N ILE A 827 -18.92 6.75 -29.46
CA ILE A 827 -20.12 6.22 -28.77
C ILE A 827 -20.00 4.71 -28.56
N GLU A 828 -19.60 4.00 -29.61
CA GLU A 828 -19.39 2.55 -29.58
C GLU A 828 -18.33 2.14 -28.54
N HIS A 829 -17.17 2.81 -28.54
CA HIS A 829 -16.13 2.54 -27.55
C HIS A 829 -16.56 2.93 -26.13
N VAL A 830 -17.31 4.03 -25.94
CA VAL A 830 -17.85 4.44 -24.63
C VAL A 830 -18.84 3.39 -24.12
N ALA A 831 -19.70 2.84 -24.98
CA ALA A 831 -20.63 1.77 -24.59
C ALA A 831 -19.87 0.51 -24.11
N ILE A 832 -18.80 0.13 -24.81
CA ILE A 832 -17.93 -0.99 -24.40
C ILE A 832 -17.29 -0.71 -23.04
N GLU A 833 -16.68 0.47 -22.85
CA GLU A 833 -15.99 0.81 -21.61
C GLU A 833 -16.95 0.98 -20.41
N LEU A 834 -18.15 1.52 -20.61
CA LEU A 834 -19.22 1.54 -19.60
C LEU A 834 -19.66 0.13 -19.21
N THR A 835 -19.72 -0.79 -20.18
CA THR A 835 -20.06 -2.19 -19.92
C THR A 835 -18.97 -2.86 -19.09
N LYS A 836 -17.69 -2.70 -19.46
CA LYS A 836 -16.56 -3.21 -18.68
C LYS A 836 -16.55 -2.60 -17.27
N LYS A 837 -16.80 -1.30 -17.14
CA LYS A 837 -16.91 -0.62 -15.84
C LYS A 837 -18.02 -1.20 -14.99
N LYS A 838 -19.19 -1.47 -15.57
CA LYS A 838 -20.30 -2.10 -14.84
C LYS A 838 -19.95 -3.50 -14.34
N GLU A 839 -19.31 -4.34 -15.16
CA GLU A 839 -18.83 -5.65 -14.73
C GLU A 839 -17.86 -5.53 -13.54
N ARG A 840 -16.95 -4.55 -13.56
CA ARG A 840 -16.02 -4.28 -12.45
C ARG A 840 -16.73 -3.77 -11.20
N ASP A 841 -17.67 -2.83 -11.36
CA ASP A 841 -18.44 -2.23 -10.27
C ASP A 841 -19.36 -3.26 -9.58
N ASP A 842 -19.78 -4.29 -10.31
CA ASP A 842 -20.63 -5.39 -9.82
C ASP A 842 -19.85 -6.60 -9.32
N PHE A 843 -18.53 -6.63 -9.51
CA PHE A 843 -17.73 -7.79 -9.19
C PHE A 843 -17.76 -8.08 -7.69
N ILE A 844 -18.14 -9.31 -7.35
CA ILE A 844 -18.06 -9.88 -6.00
C ILE A 844 -17.11 -11.06 -6.07
N GLY A 845 -16.12 -11.08 -5.18
CA GLY A 845 -15.18 -12.20 -5.13
C GLY A 845 -15.90 -13.45 -4.65
N ASP A 846 -15.75 -14.59 -5.32
CA ASP A 846 -16.26 -15.88 -4.86
C ASP A 846 -15.08 -16.70 -4.34
N TYR A 847 -14.88 -16.70 -3.03
CA TYR A 847 -13.73 -17.37 -2.42
C TYR A 847 -13.85 -18.88 -2.54
N GLN A 848 -15.07 -19.43 -2.51
CA GLN A 848 -15.28 -20.85 -2.70
C GLN A 848 -14.84 -21.28 -4.11
N SER A 849 -15.33 -20.59 -5.15
CA SER A 849 -14.98 -20.92 -6.53
C SER A 849 -13.49 -20.68 -6.80
N PHE A 850 -12.93 -19.59 -6.28
CA PHE A 850 -11.50 -19.31 -6.43
C PHE A 850 -10.65 -20.42 -5.79
N LEU A 851 -10.86 -20.75 -4.51
CA LEU A 851 -10.09 -21.80 -3.83
C LEU A 851 -10.37 -23.19 -4.42
N GLY A 852 -11.59 -23.46 -4.86
CA GLY A 852 -11.98 -24.71 -5.51
C GLY A 852 -11.40 -24.91 -6.91
N SER A 853 -10.87 -23.86 -7.54
CA SER A 853 -10.25 -23.94 -8.86
C SER A 853 -8.79 -24.41 -8.85
N PHE A 854 -8.20 -24.60 -7.66
CA PHE A 854 -6.85 -25.15 -7.51
C PHE A 854 -6.90 -26.68 -7.46
N THR A 855 -6.13 -27.33 -8.33
CA THR A 855 -5.99 -28.80 -8.32
C THR A 855 -5.01 -29.20 -7.21
N PRO A 856 -5.41 -30.04 -6.25
CA PRO A 856 -4.50 -30.54 -5.22
C PRO A 856 -3.31 -31.27 -5.85
N THR A 857 -2.09 -30.99 -5.39
CA THR A 857 -0.89 -31.71 -5.83
C THR A 857 -0.38 -32.64 -4.73
N GLY A 858 -0.31 -33.95 -5.03
CA GLY A 858 0.18 -34.95 -4.08
C GLY A 858 -0.73 -35.12 -2.86
N ASN A 859 -0.15 -34.98 -1.66
CA ASN A 859 -0.83 -35.14 -0.36
C ASN A 859 -1.26 -33.79 0.25
N GLU A 860 -1.19 -32.71 -0.51
CA GLU A 860 -1.60 -31.39 -0.02
C GLU A 860 -3.12 -31.37 0.23
N PRO A 861 -3.57 -30.78 1.35
CA PRO A 861 -5.00 -30.59 1.58
C PRO A 861 -5.56 -29.72 0.45
N ALA A 862 -6.75 -30.07 -0.03
CA ALA A 862 -7.46 -29.20 -0.96
C ALA A 862 -7.67 -27.82 -0.30
N LEU A 863 -7.56 -26.74 -1.08
CA LEU A 863 -7.75 -25.39 -0.54
C LEU A 863 -9.18 -25.15 -0.01
N THR A 864 -10.13 -25.98 -0.42
CA THR A 864 -11.48 -26.03 0.16
C THR A 864 -11.48 -26.50 1.62
N GLU A 865 -10.55 -27.37 2.02
CA GLU A 865 -10.38 -27.77 3.42
C GLU A 865 -9.74 -26.66 4.25
N VAL A 866 -8.80 -25.90 3.66
CA VAL A 866 -8.25 -24.68 4.29
C VAL A 866 -9.37 -23.68 4.60
N ALA A 867 -10.27 -23.44 3.63
CA ALA A 867 -11.45 -22.58 3.86
C ALA A 867 -12.36 -23.09 4.99
N LYS A 868 -12.57 -24.41 5.07
CA LYS A 868 -13.38 -25.04 6.13
C LYS A 868 -12.76 -24.86 7.51
N ASN A 869 -11.46 -25.09 7.63
CA ASN A 869 -10.74 -24.87 8.89
C ASN A 869 -10.78 -23.38 9.28
N ALA A 870 -10.56 -22.48 8.31
CA ALA A 870 -10.62 -21.04 8.56
C ALA A 870 -12.01 -20.56 9.00
N TRP A 871 -13.07 -21.17 8.46
CA TRP A 871 -14.43 -20.93 8.94
C TRP A 871 -14.59 -21.37 10.39
N ASN A 872 -14.09 -22.55 10.77
CA ASN A 872 -14.13 -23.01 12.16
C ASN A 872 -13.33 -22.09 13.12
N ASP A 873 -12.18 -21.58 12.68
CA ASP A 873 -11.38 -20.60 13.44
C ASP A 873 -12.17 -19.30 13.61
N THR A 874 -12.87 -18.86 12.57
CA THR A 874 -13.76 -17.68 12.61
C THR A 874 -14.92 -17.86 13.59
N LEU A 875 -15.55 -19.04 13.61
CA LEU A 875 -16.61 -19.36 14.56
C LEU A 875 -16.09 -19.39 16.01
N SER A 876 -14.87 -19.87 16.21
CA SER A 876 -14.19 -19.85 17.51
C SER A 876 -13.87 -18.42 17.95
N HIS A 877 -13.40 -17.58 17.03
CA HIS A 877 -13.19 -16.15 17.27
C HIS A 877 -14.51 -15.44 17.64
N PHE A 878 -15.60 -15.73 16.91
CA PHE A 878 -16.93 -15.24 17.28
C PHE A 878 -17.31 -15.69 18.70
N ALA A 879 -17.10 -16.96 19.04
CA ALA A 879 -17.46 -17.50 20.34
C ALA A 879 -16.74 -16.77 21.49
N GLN A 880 -15.45 -16.45 21.30
CA GLN A 880 -14.60 -15.83 22.32
C GLN A 880 -14.83 -14.32 22.45
N HIS A 881 -15.10 -13.62 21.35
CA HIS A 881 -15.06 -12.14 21.31
C HIS A 881 -16.42 -11.48 21.08
N SER A 882 -17.42 -12.20 20.55
CA SER A 882 -18.72 -11.61 20.25
C SER A 882 -19.52 -11.34 21.53
N TYR A 883 -20.11 -10.15 21.64
CA TYR A 883 -21.09 -9.85 22.69
C TYR A 883 -22.33 -10.76 22.61
N PHE A 884 -22.66 -11.26 21.41
CA PHE A 884 -23.81 -12.14 21.22
C PHE A 884 -23.52 -13.59 21.63
N SER A 885 -22.25 -13.96 21.73
CA SER A 885 -21.85 -15.28 22.19
C SER A 885 -22.10 -15.43 23.70
N SER A 886 -22.54 -16.63 24.10
CA SER A 886 -22.59 -17.03 25.51
C SER A 886 -21.22 -17.46 26.05
N GLU A 887 -20.27 -17.77 25.17
CA GLU A 887 -18.89 -18.16 25.52
C GLU A 887 -17.97 -16.97 25.79
N ASN A 888 -18.39 -15.74 25.46
CA ASN A 888 -17.55 -14.58 25.65
C ASN A 888 -17.36 -14.28 27.15
N PRO A 889 -16.14 -14.40 27.71
CA PRO A 889 -15.90 -14.22 29.13
C PRO A 889 -16.22 -12.80 29.60
N ALA A 890 -16.06 -11.79 28.73
CA ALA A 890 -16.35 -10.40 29.06
C ALA A 890 -17.86 -10.13 29.24
N ARG A 891 -18.72 -10.98 28.68
CA ARG A 891 -20.18 -10.93 28.90
C ARG A 891 -20.57 -11.56 30.24
N ASN A 892 -19.78 -12.52 30.70
CA ASN A 892 -20.03 -13.28 31.94
C ASN A 892 -19.42 -12.61 33.18
N GLN A 893 -18.75 -11.46 33.01
CA GLN A 893 -18.31 -10.62 34.12
C GLN A 893 -19.42 -9.61 34.47
N PRO A 894 -19.93 -9.62 35.71
CA PRO A 894 -21.04 -8.77 36.15
C PRO A 894 -20.74 -7.28 36.14
#